data_AF-A0A7W5ZJM7-F1
#
_entry.id   AF-A0A7W5ZJM7-F1
#
_cell.length_a   1.000
_cell.length_b   1.000
_cell.length_c   1.000
_cell.angle_alpha   90.00
_cell.angle_beta   90.00
_cell.angle_gamma   90.00
#
_symmetry.space_group_name_H-M   'P 1'
#
loop_
_entity.id
_entity.type
_entity.pdbx_description
1 polymer ?
#
loop_
_entity_poly.entity_id
_entity_poly.type
_entity_poly.pdbx_seq_one_letter_code
_entity_poly.pdbx_strand_id
1 'polypeptide(L)'
;MPKTFLQLIVISFLAWGTMWHPAQAQNSPFITRWDLSKTGGTATTLTFGVATAGTVSYTWQQVGGAASGSGTFSGSALTITNLPANAIIDLSINPINFQRININYGTDRQRLMEIKQWGTVAWTSMQRAFYGCSNMTLTATDTPNFAAVTDMSYMFAVCCAFNQSVSNFNTVAVTDMSGMFAFCNSFNQSVSNFNTSAVTNMSAMFLGCSAFNQSVSNFNTSAVTNMNSMFSDCSLFNQSVSNFNTEKVTNMSFMFAVCRAFNQSVRNFNTEKVTNMSGMFEGCSSFNQSVSSFNTEKVTHMNNMFWGCNVFNQSVSNFNTAAVTDMRGMFYNCHAFNQSVSNFNTEKVTLMNNMFWGCNTFNQSVSNFNTEKVTDMNYMFLGCITFNQSVSNFNTAAVTDMSGMFMGCSLFNRSVSNFNTEMVTNMSYMFFGCSNFNQSLSNFNTTAVTNMSYMFYRCPAFNQSVSNFNTEKVTDMSYMFADCSAFNQSVSNFNTLAVTNIRFMFSECSAFNQSVSNFNTEKVTDMSYMFSGCSAFNQSLASWGSQLNANVDLGGFLNNCGMSGANYDATLKAFAAGSVTDRNMGASDLKYCDAETARKLLTTPVASGGKGWSIWGDSKNCTVPAVIAISPERPAICPGTSITLAASGCAGTVTWLGGASPQTGASITVSPALTTSYSANCSTGGTETVTVKVATNTLAVGYNVVTEKERFKASTTLTSNKKVGNVSFTPNANVVYEAGNSITLLPGFSAEKASTFLAEIKGCQ
;
A
#
# COMPACT_ATOMS: atom_id res chain seq x y z
N MET A 1 17.23 -70.14 -41.18
CA MET A 1 16.56 -69.33 -42.23
C MET A 1 15.06 -69.31 -41.95
N PRO A 2 14.27 -68.35 -42.44
CA PRO A 2 14.53 -66.91 -42.59
C PRO A 2 13.46 -66.06 -41.85
N LYS A 3 13.72 -64.85 -41.35
CA LYS A 3 13.64 -63.57 -42.09
C LYS A 3 12.44 -63.45 -43.08
N THR A 4 11.19 -63.28 -42.59
CA THR A 4 10.06 -62.65 -43.34
C THR A 4 8.81 -62.37 -42.46
N PHE A 5 8.94 -61.65 -41.33
CA PHE A 5 7.76 -61.14 -40.60
C PHE A 5 7.81 -59.65 -40.23
N LEU A 6 8.93 -58.97 -40.52
CA LEU A 6 9.13 -57.54 -40.21
C LEU A 6 8.77 -56.59 -41.38
N GLN A 7 8.17 -57.09 -42.46
CA GLN A 7 7.82 -56.30 -43.66
C GLN A 7 6.31 -56.11 -43.90
N LEU A 8 5.44 -56.74 -43.10
CA LEU A 8 3.98 -56.66 -43.27
C LEU A 8 3.25 -55.69 -42.32
N ILE A 9 3.94 -55.11 -41.32
CA ILE A 9 3.37 -54.11 -40.39
C ILE A 9 3.73 -52.67 -40.79
N VAL A 10 4.66 -52.48 -41.75
CA VAL A 10 5.07 -51.14 -42.24
C VAL A 10 4.17 -50.63 -43.38
N ILE A 11 3.33 -51.49 -43.98
CA ILE A 11 2.51 -51.14 -45.15
C ILE A 11 1.04 -50.83 -44.77
N SER A 12 0.56 -51.22 -43.58
CA SER A 12 -0.84 -51.02 -43.15
C SER A 12 -1.15 -49.62 -42.60
N PHE A 13 -0.16 -48.80 -42.23
CA PHE A 13 -0.38 -47.43 -41.73
C PHE A 13 -0.38 -46.34 -42.83
N LEU A 14 0.01 -46.66 -44.07
CA LEU A 14 -0.01 -45.72 -45.20
C LEU A 14 -1.34 -45.70 -45.98
N ALA A 15 -2.27 -46.61 -45.68
CA ALA A 15 -3.48 -46.84 -46.50
C ALA A 15 -4.80 -46.31 -45.90
N TRP A 16 -4.79 -45.74 -44.68
CA TRP A 16 -6.01 -45.27 -43.99
C TRP A 16 -6.22 -43.74 -44.06
N GLY A 17 -5.39 -43.01 -44.81
CA GLY A 17 -5.50 -41.56 -44.98
C GLY A 17 -6.27 -41.07 -46.23
N THR A 18 -6.63 -41.96 -47.16
CA THR A 18 -7.02 -41.56 -48.54
C THR A 18 -8.34 -42.15 -49.05
N MET A 19 -9.26 -42.56 -48.16
CA MET A 19 -10.59 -43.06 -48.56
C MET A 19 -11.75 -42.35 -47.84
N TRP A 20 -11.74 -41.01 -47.82
CA TRP A 20 -12.95 -40.17 -47.85
C TRP A 20 -12.62 -38.66 -48.01
N HIS A 21 -12.04 -38.31 -49.16
CA HIS A 21 -12.05 -36.92 -49.64
C HIS A 21 -12.34 -36.94 -51.14
N PRO A 22 -13.22 -36.06 -51.67
CA PRO A 22 -13.32 -35.88 -53.11
C PRO A 22 -11.97 -35.41 -53.64
N ALA A 23 -11.51 -36.01 -54.75
CA ALA A 23 -10.25 -35.62 -55.37
C ALA A 23 -10.33 -34.14 -55.81
N GLN A 24 -9.59 -33.26 -55.14
CA GLN A 24 -9.56 -31.83 -55.44
C GLN A 24 -9.01 -31.65 -56.87
N ALA A 25 -9.69 -30.87 -57.71
CA ALA A 25 -9.28 -30.69 -59.09
C ALA A 25 -7.89 -30.04 -59.19
N GLN A 26 -7.06 -30.50 -60.14
CA GLN A 26 -5.75 -29.88 -60.37
C GLN A 26 -5.91 -28.37 -60.64
N ASN A 27 -5.05 -27.58 -60.01
CA ASN A 27 -5.03 -26.11 -60.09
C ASN A 27 -6.31 -25.42 -59.57
N SER A 28 -7.05 -26.03 -58.63
CA SER A 28 -8.14 -25.36 -57.90
C SER A 28 -7.64 -24.05 -57.24
N PRO A 29 -8.32 -22.90 -57.44
CA PRO A 29 -7.88 -21.59 -56.96
C PRO A 29 -8.13 -21.35 -55.47
N PHE A 30 -7.40 -20.38 -54.89
CA PHE A 30 -7.70 -19.84 -53.58
C PHE A 30 -8.81 -18.79 -53.71
N ILE A 31 -9.93 -18.97 -53.01
CA ILE A 31 -11.12 -18.11 -53.13
C ILE A 31 -11.43 -17.44 -51.80
N THR A 32 -11.54 -16.11 -51.83
CA THR A 32 -11.86 -15.26 -50.67
C THR A 32 -12.96 -14.27 -50.99
N ARG A 33 -13.72 -13.84 -49.97
CA ARG A 33 -14.74 -12.79 -50.09
C ARG A 33 -14.30 -11.52 -49.38
N TRP A 34 -14.48 -10.39 -50.06
CA TRP A 34 -14.10 -9.07 -49.55
C TRP A 34 -15.28 -8.11 -49.62
N ASP A 35 -15.51 -7.33 -48.56
CA ASP A 35 -16.51 -6.27 -48.49
C ASP A 35 -15.82 -4.90 -48.47
N LEU A 36 -15.87 -4.19 -49.59
CA LEU A 36 -15.20 -2.90 -49.77
C LEU A 36 -15.88 -1.76 -48.99
N SER A 37 -17.08 -1.96 -48.45
CA SER A 37 -17.75 -0.99 -47.58
C SER A 37 -17.13 -0.91 -46.19
N LYS A 38 -16.37 -1.95 -45.77
CA LYS A 38 -15.63 -1.94 -44.49
C LYS A 38 -14.38 -1.06 -44.57
N THR A 39 -13.91 -0.62 -43.40
CA THR A 39 -12.68 0.17 -43.23
C THR A 39 -11.51 -0.45 -43.99
N GLY A 40 -10.83 0.34 -44.82
CA GLY A 40 -9.70 -0.13 -45.62
C GLY A 40 -9.11 1.00 -46.46
N GLY A 41 -8.60 0.66 -47.65
CA GLY A 41 -8.17 1.62 -48.66
C GLY A 41 -9.34 2.38 -49.29
N THR A 42 -9.18 2.87 -50.53
CA THR A 42 -10.29 3.55 -51.20
C THR A 42 -11.45 2.57 -51.46
N ALA A 43 -12.66 3.10 -51.68
CA ALA A 43 -13.86 2.29 -51.93
C ALA A 43 -13.79 1.43 -53.21
N THR A 44 -12.83 1.69 -54.10
CA THR A 44 -12.65 1.05 -55.42
C THR A 44 -11.31 0.30 -55.55
N THR A 45 -10.59 0.12 -54.44
CA THR A 45 -9.29 -0.56 -54.41
C THR A 45 -9.21 -1.60 -53.30
N LEU A 46 -8.52 -2.71 -53.58
CA LEU A 46 -8.17 -3.74 -52.60
C LEU A 46 -6.66 -3.99 -52.64
N THR A 47 -5.97 -3.95 -51.51
CA THR A 47 -4.52 -4.18 -51.40
C THR A 47 -4.15 -5.02 -50.18
N PHE A 48 -3.33 -6.05 -50.38
CA PHE A 48 -2.72 -6.82 -49.29
C PHE A 48 -1.37 -7.44 -49.69
N GLY A 49 -0.56 -7.80 -48.68
CA GLY A 49 0.74 -8.42 -48.87
C GLY A 49 0.65 -9.87 -49.33
N VAL A 50 1.58 -10.29 -50.18
CA VAL A 50 1.67 -11.64 -50.75
C VAL A 50 3.14 -12.07 -50.91
N ALA A 51 3.38 -13.30 -51.36
CA ALA A 51 4.62 -13.67 -52.03
C ALA A 51 4.33 -14.60 -53.23
N THR A 52 5.17 -14.48 -54.27
CA THR A 52 4.98 -15.20 -55.54
C THR A 52 6.33 -15.67 -56.12
N ALA A 53 6.36 -16.87 -56.71
CA ALA A 53 7.51 -17.39 -57.47
C ALA A 53 7.66 -16.76 -58.87
N GLY A 54 6.65 -16.04 -59.33
CA GLY A 54 6.53 -15.47 -60.67
C GLY A 54 5.15 -14.83 -60.84
N THR A 55 4.72 -14.57 -62.07
CA THR A 55 3.41 -13.99 -62.35
C THR A 55 2.27 -14.91 -61.90
N VAL A 56 1.32 -14.36 -61.15
CA VAL A 56 0.09 -15.01 -60.68
C VAL A 56 -1.12 -14.30 -61.30
N SER A 57 -2.07 -15.06 -61.84
CA SER A 57 -3.33 -14.53 -62.37
C SER A 57 -4.44 -14.54 -61.31
N TYR A 58 -5.35 -13.57 -61.37
CA TYR A 58 -6.57 -13.55 -60.55
C TYR A 58 -7.80 -13.15 -61.36
N THR A 59 -8.97 -13.53 -60.85
CA THR A 59 -10.28 -13.03 -61.30
C THR A 59 -11.09 -12.57 -60.10
N TRP A 60 -11.99 -11.61 -60.28
CA TRP A 60 -12.96 -11.20 -59.26
C TRP A 60 -14.36 -11.08 -59.86
N GLN A 61 -15.36 -11.36 -59.05
CA GLN A 61 -16.79 -11.26 -59.39
C GLN A 61 -17.51 -10.49 -58.29
N GLN A 62 -18.31 -9.49 -58.65
CA GLN A 62 -19.21 -8.82 -57.71
C GLN A 62 -20.30 -9.78 -57.24
N VAL A 63 -20.48 -9.89 -55.93
CA VAL A 63 -21.55 -10.68 -55.31
C VAL A 63 -22.85 -9.91 -55.43
N GLY A 64 -23.89 -10.53 -56.00
CA GLY A 64 -25.19 -9.90 -56.24
C GLY A 64 -25.21 -8.87 -57.38
N GLY A 65 -24.14 -8.79 -58.19
CA GLY A 65 -24.04 -7.89 -59.34
C GLY A 65 -23.34 -8.55 -60.53
N ALA A 66 -23.40 -7.89 -61.69
CA ALA A 66 -22.83 -8.40 -62.94
C ALA A 66 -21.36 -8.01 -63.17
N ALA A 67 -20.81 -7.06 -62.41
CA ALA A 67 -19.45 -6.59 -62.63
C ALA A 67 -18.41 -7.67 -62.27
N SER A 68 -17.40 -7.82 -63.13
CA SER A 68 -16.30 -8.77 -62.94
C SER A 68 -15.03 -8.24 -63.59
N GLY A 69 -13.90 -8.86 -63.28
CA GLY A 69 -12.62 -8.50 -63.86
C GLY A 69 -11.54 -9.56 -63.64
N SER A 70 -10.39 -9.34 -64.26
CA SER A 70 -9.22 -10.20 -64.12
C SER A 70 -7.94 -9.37 -64.20
N GLY A 71 -6.83 -9.96 -63.79
CA GLY A 71 -5.52 -9.32 -63.88
C GLY A 71 -4.40 -10.28 -63.47
N THR A 72 -3.19 -9.74 -63.37
CA THR A 72 -2.02 -10.47 -62.88
C THR A 72 -1.23 -9.62 -61.88
N PHE A 73 -0.44 -10.29 -61.03
CA PHE A 73 0.46 -9.66 -60.07
C PHE A 73 1.73 -10.52 -59.88
N SER A 74 2.76 -9.92 -59.28
CA SER A 74 3.96 -10.61 -58.81
C SER A 74 4.65 -9.76 -57.75
N GLY A 75 5.54 -10.37 -56.96
CA GLY A 75 6.29 -9.70 -55.90
C GLY A 75 5.59 -9.79 -54.55
N SER A 76 5.60 -8.70 -53.78
CA SER A 76 5.25 -8.67 -52.36
C SER A 76 3.85 -8.12 -52.02
N ALA A 77 3.11 -7.61 -53.01
CA ALA A 77 1.77 -7.07 -52.81
C ALA A 77 0.86 -7.35 -54.02
N LEU A 78 -0.43 -7.58 -53.75
CA LEU A 78 -1.50 -7.53 -54.73
C LEU A 78 -2.23 -6.20 -54.52
N THR A 79 -2.43 -5.43 -55.59
CA THR A 79 -3.32 -4.27 -55.62
C THR A 79 -4.28 -4.40 -56.80
N ILE A 80 -5.57 -4.43 -56.51
CA ILE A 80 -6.64 -4.40 -57.51
C ILE A 80 -7.27 -3.02 -57.50
N THR A 81 -7.41 -2.40 -58.67
CA THR A 81 -8.01 -1.08 -58.88
C THR A 81 -9.31 -1.20 -59.68
N ASN A 82 -10.08 -0.10 -59.76
CA ASN A 82 -11.32 -0.01 -60.53
C ASN A 82 -12.40 -1.03 -60.12
N LEU A 83 -12.39 -1.45 -58.84
CA LEU A 83 -13.46 -2.27 -58.27
C LEU A 83 -14.74 -1.42 -58.10
N PRO A 84 -15.94 -2.02 -58.19
CA PRO A 84 -17.18 -1.30 -57.94
C PRO A 84 -17.22 -0.76 -56.51
N ALA A 85 -17.55 0.53 -56.35
CA ALA A 85 -17.44 1.22 -55.06
C ALA A 85 -18.29 0.57 -53.96
N ASN A 86 -17.69 0.29 -52.80
CA ASN A 86 -18.34 -0.32 -51.64
C ASN A 86 -18.96 -1.71 -51.89
N ALA A 87 -18.61 -2.38 -52.99
CA ALA A 87 -19.19 -3.69 -53.33
C ALA A 87 -18.58 -4.84 -52.52
N ILE A 88 -19.33 -5.94 -52.46
CA ILE A 88 -18.82 -7.24 -52.02
C ILE A 88 -18.31 -7.99 -53.27
N ILE A 89 -17.09 -8.52 -53.21
CA ILE A 89 -16.48 -9.31 -54.30
C ILE A 89 -16.02 -10.68 -53.80
N ASP A 90 -16.14 -11.68 -54.67
CA ASP A 90 -15.41 -12.94 -54.55
C ASP A 90 -14.13 -12.83 -55.41
N LEU A 91 -12.96 -12.95 -54.78
CA LEU A 91 -11.63 -12.93 -55.39
C LEU A 91 -11.10 -14.36 -55.50
N SER A 92 -10.74 -14.76 -56.72
CA SER A 92 -10.17 -16.07 -57.06
C SER A 92 -8.74 -15.90 -57.55
N ILE A 93 -7.77 -16.51 -56.85
CA ILE A 93 -6.34 -16.44 -57.16
C ILE A 93 -5.86 -17.78 -57.70
N ASN A 94 -5.21 -17.76 -58.86
CA ASN A 94 -4.62 -18.95 -59.47
C ASN A 94 -3.49 -19.50 -58.56
N PRO A 95 -3.44 -20.81 -58.27
CA PRO A 95 -2.46 -21.37 -57.36
C PRO A 95 -1.04 -21.45 -57.95
N ILE A 96 -0.91 -21.38 -59.28
CA ILE A 96 0.38 -21.40 -59.96
C ILE A 96 1.15 -20.13 -59.60
N ASN A 97 2.41 -20.30 -59.16
CA ASN A 97 3.31 -19.26 -58.65
C ASN A 97 2.88 -18.54 -57.36
N PHE A 98 1.67 -18.75 -56.83
CA PHE A 98 1.24 -18.14 -55.58
C PHE A 98 1.79 -18.92 -54.38
N GLN A 99 2.45 -18.24 -53.43
CA GLN A 99 3.21 -18.91 -52.36
C GLN A 99 2.80 -18.49 -50.94
N ARG A 100 2.34 -17.26 -50.75
CA ARG A 100 1.96 -16.71 -49.44
C ARG A 100 0.90 -15.61 -49.58
N ILE A 101 -0.03 -15.59 -48.63
CA ILE A 101 -0.82 -14.41 -48.28
C ILE A 101 -0.26 -13.85 -46.96
N ASN A 102 -0.18 -12.53 -46.85
CA ASN A 102 0.45 -11.83 -45.74
C ASN A 102 -0.27 -10.51 -45.48
N ILE A 103 -1.51 -10.59 -44.98
CA ILE A 103 -2.30 -9.39 -44.69
C ILE A 103 -1.64 -8.57 -43.57
N ASN A 104 -1.08 -9.23 -42.54
CA ASN A 104 -0.17 -8.64 -41.54
C ASN A 104 -0.64 -7.27 -41.01
N TYR A 105 -1.86 -7.21 -40.47
CA TYR A 105 -2.49 -5.99 -39.96
C TYR A 105 -2.62 -4.83 -40.98
N GLY A 106 -2.55 -5.16 -42.28
CA GLY A 106 -2.62 -4.20 -43.38
C GLY A 106 -3.93 -3.43 -43.49
N THR A 107 -3.94 -2.46 -44.41
CA THR A 107 -5.04 -1.50 -44.59
C THR A 107 -6.39 -2.18 -44.76
N ASP A 108 -6.50 -3.11 -45.70
CA ASP A 108 -7.77 -3.78 -46.05
C ASP A 108 -8.10 -5.01 -45.16
N ARG A 109 -7.39 -5.26 -44.06
CA ARG A 109 -7.61 -6.45 -43.19
C ARG A 109 -9.06 -6.64 -42.73
N GLN A 110 -9.77 -5.54 -42.50
CA GLN A 110 -11.17 -5.52 -42.04
C GLN A 110 -12.17 -5.84 -43.16
N ARG A 111 -11.73 -5.83 -44.42
CA ARG A 111 -12.56 -6.12 -45.59
C ARG A 111 -12.61 -7.62 -45.91
N LEU A 112 -11.68 -8.44 -45.43
CA LEU A 112 -11.75 -9.90 -45.61
C LEU A 112 -12.89 -10.47 -44.74
N MET A 113 -13.90 -11.04 -45.39
CA MET A 113 -15.10 -11.57 -44.74
C MET A 113 -15.13 -13.10 -44.70
N GLU A 114 -14.55 -13.78 -45.70
CA GLU A 114 -14.70 -15.22 -45.87
C GLU A 114 -13.47 -15.84 -46.58
N ILE A 115 -12.91 -16.91 -46.03
CA ILE A 115 -12.09 -17.87 -46.79
C ILE A 115 -13.03 -18.98 -47.27
N LYS A 116 -13.30 -18.98 -48.58
CA LYS A 116 -14.30 -19.85 -49.23
C LYS A 116 -13.72 -21.14 -49.78
N GLN A 117 -12.45 -21.12 -50.18
CA GLN A 117 -11.74 -22.27 -50.73
C GLN A 117 -10.23 -22.07 -50.56
N TRP A 118 -9.52 -23.08 -50.05
CA TRP A 118 -8.06 -23.05 -49.95
C TRP A 118 -7.37 -23.29 -51.29
N GLY A 119 -7.97 -24.13 -52.13
CA GLY A 119 -7.42 -24.53 -53.42
C GLY A 119 -6.17 -25.40 -53.27
N THR A 120 -5.37 -25.43 -54.34
CA THR A 120 -4.17 -26.26 -54.48
C THR A 120 -2.85 -25.48 -54.27
N VAL A 121 -2.93 -24.28 -53.66
CA VAL A 121 -1.77 -23.42 -53.42
C VAL A 121 -0.71 -24.16 -52.58
N ALA A 122 0.52 -24.23 -53.08
CA ALA A 122 1.66 -24.78 -52.36
C ALA A 122 2.22 -23.73 -51.40
N TRP A 123 1.58 -23.57 -50.24
CA TRP A 123 1.93 -22.53 -49.27
C TRP A 123 3.33 -22.72 -48.71
N THR A 124 4.14 -21.66 -48.72
CA THR A 124 5.51 -21.67 -48.18
C THR A 124 5.61 -21.15 -46.76
N SER A 125 4.62 -20.39 -46.29
CA SER A 125 4.50 -19.88 -44.92
C SER A 125 3.08 -19.40 -44.67
N MET A 126 2.61 -19.51 -43.43
CA MET A 126 1.36 -18.90 -42.95
C MET A 126 1.59 -17.81 -41.88
N GLN A 127 2.84 -17.39 -41.70
CA GLN A 127 3.21 -16.27 -40.84
C GLN A 127 2.35 -15.04 -41.16
N ARG A 128 1.59 -14.56 -40.18
CA ARG A 128 0.76 -13.33 -40.22
C ARG A 128 -0.24 -13.27 -41.37
N ALA A 129 -0.62 -14.43 -41.91
CA ALA A 129 -1.45 -14.56 -43.11
C ALA A 129 -2.76 -13.74 -43.05
N PHE A 130 -3.48 -13.86 -41.95
CA PHE A 130 -4.78 -13.20 -41.70
C PHE A 130 -4.75 -12.30 -40.45
N TYR A 131 -3.56 -11.90 -40.00
CA TYR A 131 -3.38 -11.10 -38.78
C TYR A 131 -4.21 -9.80 -38.84
N GLY A 132 -5.15 -9.65 -37.90
CA GLY A 132 -6.05 -8.50 -37.76
C GLY A 132 -7.32 -8.54 -38.60
N CYS A 133 -7.62 -9.67 -39.26
CA CYS A 133 -8.86 -9.88 -40.02
C CYS A 133 -10.03 -10.24 -39.09
N SER A 134 -10.49 -9.31 -38.26
CA SER A 134 -11.51 -9.56 -37.23
C SER A 134 -12.90 -9.89 -37.76
N ASN A 135 -13.21 -9.57 -39.02
CA ASN A 135 -14.49 -9.86 -39.67
C ASN A 135 -14.49 -11.18 -40.48
N MET A 136 -13.35 -11.86 -40.53
CA MET A 136 -13.15 -13.06 -41.35
C MET A 136 -13.81 -14.30 -40.73
N THR A 137 -14.47 -15.07 -41.57
CA THR A 137 -14.94 -16.42 -41.31
C THR A 137 -14.23 -17.43 -42.21
N LEU A 138 -14.15 -18.69 -41.80
CA LEU A 138 -13.60 -19.79 -42.59
C LEU A 138 -14.74 -20.79 -42.90
N THR A 139 -15.20 -20.80 -44.14
CA THR A 139 -16.27 -21.68 -44.64
C THR A 139 -15.75 -22.75 -45.61
N ALA A 140 -14.50 -22.63 -46.05
CA ALA A 140 -13.81 -23.59 -46.90
C ALA A 140 -13.85 -25.02 -46.32
N THR A 141 -14.35 -25.96 -47.12
CA THR A 141 -14.44 -27.39 -46.78
C THR A 141 -13.30 -28.22 -47.34
N ASP A 142 -12.47 -27.64 -48.21
CA ASP A 142 -11.28 -28.27 -48.77
C ASP A 142 -10.06 -28.14 -47.84
N THR A 143 -9.06 -29.00 -48.04
CA THR A 143 -7.88 -29.09 -47.16
C THR A 143 -6.73 -28.24 -47.71
N PRO A 144 -6.17 -27.28 -46.95
CA PRO A 144 -5.02 -26.51 -47.39
C PRO A 144 -3.75 -27.35 -47.46
N ASN A 145 -2.95 -27.14 -48.50
CA ASN A 145 -1.64 -27.79 -48.63
C ASN A 145 -0.56 -27.06 -47.81
N PHE A 146 -0.37 -27.49 -46.57
CA PHE A 146 0.66 -26.99 -45.64
C PHE A 146 1.95 -27.83 -45.60
N ALA A 147 2.18 -28.70 -46.59
CA ALA A 147 3.33 -29.61 -46.57
C ALA A 147 4.71 -28.93 -46.48
N ALA A 148 4.82 -27.67 -46.91
CA ALA A 148 6.04 -26.86 -46.84
C ALA A 148 5.97 -25.72 -45.79
N VAL A 149 4.90 -25.62 -45.00
CA VAL A 149 4.72 -24.53 -44.02
C VAL A 149 5.42 -24.88 -42.71
N THR A 150 6.53 -24.22 -42.42
CA THR A 150 7.26 -24.34 -41.14
C THR A 150 6.88 -23.26 -40.12
N ASP A 151 6.34 -22.13 -40.57
CA ASP A 151 5.97 -20.97 -39.74
C ASP A 151 4.48 -20.64 -39.91
N MET A 152 3.71 -20.80 -38.83
CA MET A 152 2.30 -20.40 -38.69
C MET A 152 2.11 -19.26 -37.68
N SER A 153 3.19 -18.54 -37.31
CA SER A 153 3.15 -17.54 -36.27
C SER A 153 2.20 -16.39 -36.62
N TYR A 154 1.35 -16.02 -35.65
CA TYR A 154 0.30 -14.99 -35.80
C TYR A 154 -0.67 -15.20 -36.98
N MET A 155 -0.83 -16.43 -37.49
CA MET A 155 -1.68 -16.73 -38.66
C MET A 155 -3.08 -16.12 -38.57
N PHE A 156 -3.74 -16.23 -37.41
CA PHE A 156 -5.07 -15.70 -37.13
C PHE A 156 -5.11 -14.66 -36.00
N ALA A 157 -3.96 -14.09 -35.60
CA ALA A 157 -3.97 -13.17 -34.46
C ALA A 157 -4.96 -12.01 -34.68
N VAL A 158 -5.65 -11.57 -33.63
CA VAL A 158 -6.65 -10.49 -33.63
C VAL A 158 -7.83 -10.77 -34.60
N CYS A 159 -8.04 -12.03 -35.02
CA CYS A 159 -9.29 -12.46 -35.65
C CYS A 159 -10.36 -12.70 -34.58
N CYS A 160 -10.84 -11.65 -33.91
CA CYS A 160 -11.64 -11.76 -32.68
C CYS A 160 -12.95 -12.59 -32.82
N ALA A 161 -13.54 -12.64 -34.02
CA ALA A 161 -14.74 -13.44 -34.34
C ALA A 161 -14.44 -14.87 -34.84
N PHE A 162 -13.16 -15.25 -34.95
CA PHE A 162 -12.76 -16.56 -35.47
C PHE A 162 -13.04 -17.67 -34.45
N ASN A 163 -13.90 -18.61 -34.85
CA ASN A 163 -14.29 -19.78 -34.07
C ASN A 163 -14.69 -20.94 -35.01
N GLN A 164 -14.07 -21.01 -36.19
CA GLN A 164 -14.34 -22.02 -37.20
C GLN A 164 -13.32 -23.16 -37.12
N SER A 165 -13.71 -24.36 -37.55
CA SER A 165 -12.88 -25.56 -37.38
C SER A 165 -11.54 -25.44 -38.10
N VAL A 166 -10.49 -25.90 -37.43
CA VAL A 166 -9.12 -26.08 -37.98
C VAL A 166 -8.76 -27.57 -38.12
N SER A 167 -9.77 -28.46 -38.08
CA SER A 167 -9.60 -29.92 -38.02
C SER A 167 -8.93 -30.54 -39.26
N ASN A 168 -8.96 -29.84 -40.40
CA ASN A 168 -8.31 -30.24 -41.65
C ASN A 168 -6.86 -29.74 -41.78
N PHE A 169 -6.32 -29.00 -40.81
CA PHE A 169 -4.97 -28.45 -40.90
C PHE A 169 -3.92 -29.53 -40.63
N ASN A 170 -3.04 -29.78 -41.60
CA ASN A 170 -1.85 -30.61 -41.42
C ASN A 170 -0.68 -29.74 -40.94
N THR A 171 -0.25 -29.94 -39.69
CA THR A 171 0.81 -29.15 -39.04
C THR A 171 2.15 -29.90 -38.92
N VAL A 172 2.33 -31.05 -39.57
CA VAL A 172 3.50 -31.95 -39.35
C VAL A 172 4.87 -31.29 -39.60
N ALA A 173 4.94 -30.30 -40.49
CA ALA A 173 6.16 -29.57 -40.82
C ALA A 173 6.38 -28.30 -39.97
N VAL A 174 5.42 -27.93 -39.12
CA VAL A 174 5.42 -26.64 -38.41
C VAL A 174 6.40 -26.65 -37.25
N THR A 175 7.31 -25.68 -37.23
CA THR A 175 8.29 -25.46 -36.17
C THR A 175 7.93 -24.26 -35.28
N ASP A 176 7.17 -23.29 -35.79
CA ASP A 176 6.73 -22.11 -35.02
C ASP A 176 5.20 -21.92 -35.09
N MET A 177 4.55 -21.92 -33.92
CA MET A 177 3.11 -21.65 -33.73
C MET A 177 2.86 -20.41 -32.84
N SER A 178 3.87 -19.54 -32.67
CA SER A 178 3.78 -18.41 -31.74
C SER A 178 2.70 -17.42 -32.15
N GLY A 179 1.86 -17.03 -31.19
CA GLY A 179 0.76 -16.10 -31.44
C GLY A 179 -0.32 -16.58 -32.41
N MET A 180 -0.35 -17.87 -32.82
CA MET A 180 -1.19 -18.35 -33.93
C MET A 180 -2.66 -17.92 -33.83
N PHE A 181 -3.24 -17.95 -32.62
CA PHE A 181 -4.61 -17.50 -32.32
C PHE A 181 -4.65 -16.29 -31.37
N ALA A 182 -3.55 -15.57 -31.16
CA ALA A 182 -3.49 -14.51 -30.15
C ALA A 182 -4.58 -13.44 -30.36
N PHE A 183 -5.41 -13.20 -29.34
CA PHE A 183 -6.58 -12.31 -29.31
C PHE A 183 -7.74 -12.75 -30.22
N CYS A 184 -7.84 -14.05 -30.52
CA CYS A 184 -9.08 -14.67 -31.00
C CYS A 184 -10.02 -14.95 -29.81
N ASN A 185 -10.64 -13.90 -29.25
CA ASN A 185 -11.45 -13.99 -28.03
C ASN A 185 -12.55 -15.07 -28.07
N SER A 186 -13.12 -15.31 -29.25
CA SER A 186 -14.20 -16.28 -29.48
C SER A 186 -13.72 -17.71 -29.79
N PHE A 187 -12.42 -17.94 -29.98
CA PHE A 187 -11.91 -19.23 -30.44
C PHE A 187 -12.01 -20.31 -29.36
N ASN A 188 -12.77 -21.37 -29.65
CA ASN A 188 -12.93 -22.52 -28.77
C ASN A 188 -13.11 -23.82 -29.59
N GLN A 189 -12.44 -23.93 -30.74
CA GLN A 189 -12.49 -25.12 -31.59
C GLN A 189 -11.39 -26.13 -31.25
N SER A 190 -11.65 -27.41 -31.51
CA SER A 190 -10.69 -28.47 -31.23
C SER A 190 -9.39 -28.27 -32.01
N VAL A 191 -8.28 -28.48 -31.31
CA VAL A 191 -6.90 -28.54 -31.86
C VAL A 191 -6.32 -29.96 -31.81
N SER A 192 -7.19 -30.97 -31.64
CA SER A 192 -6.80 -32.37 -31.46
C SER A 192 -6.09 -33.00 -32.67
N ASN A 193 -6.24 -32.40 -33.85
CA ASN A 193 -5.56 -32.80 -35.09
C ASN A 193 -4.12 -32.26 -35.22
N PHE A 194 -3.71 -31.31 -34.37
CA PHE A 194 -2.40 -30.67 -34.51
C PHE A 194 -1.29 -31.67 -34.11
N ASN A 195 -0.38 -31.93 -35.04
CA ASN A 195 0.90 -32.57 -34.75
C ASN A 195 1.90 -31.48 -34.40
N THR A 196 2.31 -31.43 -33.13
CA THR A 196 3.25 -30.41 -32.62
C THR A 196 4.67 -30.94 -32.38
N SER A 197 4.97 -32.17 -32.82
CA SER A 197 6.26 -32.84 -32.50
C SER A 197 7.52 -32.13 -33.03
N ALA A 198 7.39 -31.30 -34.07
CA ALA A 198 8.47 -30.46 -34.61
C ALA A 198 8.47 -29.03 -34.05
N VAL A 199 7.46 -28.63 -33.27
CA VAL A 199 7.29 -27.24 -32.81
C VAL A 199 8.29 -26.92 -31.70
N THR A 200 9.06 -25.85 -31.91
CA THR A 200 10.06 -25.34 -30.95
C THR A 200 9.58 -24.09 -30.22
N ASN A 201 8.63 -23.34 -30.80
CA ASN A 201 8.09 -22.10 -30.23
C ASN A 201 6.55 -22.14 -30.17
N MET A 202 5.99 -22.05 -28.96
CA MET A 202 4.55 -21.96 -28.69
C MET A 202 4.16 -20.67 -27.96
N SER A 203 5.06 -19.66 -27.94
CA SER A 203 4.82 -18.43 -27.19
C SER A 203 3.54 -17.72 -27.65
N ALA A 204 2.72 -17.28 -26.70
CA ALA A 204 1.46 -16.59 -26.94
C ALA A 204 0.44 -17.31 -27.86
N MET A 205 0.57 -18.62 -28.11
CA MET A 205 -0.24 -19.36 -29.09
C MET A 205 -1.76 -19.12 -28.96
N PHE A 206 -2.27 -19.04 -27.71
CA PHE A 206 -3.66 -18.74 -27.37
C PHE A 206 -3.83 -17.48 -26.51
N LEU A 207 -2.82 -16.59 -26.43
CA LEU A 207 -2.87 -15.34 -25.65
C LEU A 207 -4.17 -14.58 -25.94
N GLY A 208 -5.01 -14.25 -24.95
CA GLY A 208 -6.27 -13.52 -25.13
C GLY A 208 -7.42 -14.33 -25.74
N CYS A 209 -7.28 -15.66 -25.92
CA CYS A 209 -8.39 -16.54 -26.29
C CYS A 209 -9.30 -16.81 -25.08
N SER A 210 -10.03 -15.80 -24.62
CA SER A 210 -10.88 -15.83 -23.42
C SER A 210 -11.88 -17.00 -23.37
N ALA A 211 -12.39 -17.44 -24.53
CA ALA A 211 -13.34 -18.55 -24.63
C ALA A 211 -12.68 -19.95 -24.72
N PHE A 212 -11.36 -20.05 -24.89
CA PHE A 212 -10.69 -21.32 -25.18
C PHE A 212 -10.63 -22.23 -23.96
N ASN A 213 -11.21 -23.42 -24.09
CA ASN A 213 -11.17 -24.48 -23.08
C ASN A 213 -11.15 -25.88 -23.72
N GLN A 214 -10.53 -26.02 -24.90
CA GLN A 214 -10.40 -27.31 -25.59
C GLN A 214 -9.16 -28.08 -25.15
N SER A 215 -9.21 -29.41 -25.23
CA SER A 215 -8.11 -30.27 -24.81
C SER A 215 -6.84 -30.00 -25.64
N VAL A 216 -5.71 -29.98 -24.95
CA VAL A 216 -4.35 -29.92 -25.53
C VAL A 216 -3.57 -31.22 -25.26
N SER A 217 -4.27 -32.31 -24.91
CA SER A 217 -3.67 -33.60 -24.55
C SER A 217 -2.91 -34.29 -25.70
N ASN A 218 -3.17 -33.91 -26.95
CA ASN A 218 -2.44 -34.37 -28.14
C ASN A 218 -1.11 -33.66 -28.36
N PHE A 219 -0.82 -32.56 -27.64
CA PHE A 219 0.38 -31.78 -27.89
C PHE A 219 1.63 -32.55 -27.40
N ASN A 220 2.55 -32.80 -28.32
CA ASN A 220 3.91 -33.24 -28.01
C ASN A 220 4.81 -32.01 -27.92
N THR A 221 5.16 -31.61 -26.70
CA THR A 221 5.99 -30.41 -26.46
C THR A 221 7.48 -30.71 -26.29
N SER A 222 7.94 -31.94 -26.58
CA SER A 222 9.34 -32.36 -26.32
C SER A 222 10.41 -31.66 -27.17
N ALA A 223 10.01 -30.86 -28.17
CA ALA A 223 10.88 -29.98 -28.94
C ALA A 223 10.79 -28.50 -28.51
N VAL A 224 9.81 -28.13 -27.69
CA VAL A 224 9.51 -26.73 -27.33
C VAL A 224 10.54 -26.16 -26.37
N THR A 225 11.05 -24.96 -26.69
CA THR A 225 11.99 -24.19 -25.88
C THR A 225 11.36 -22.94 -25.27
N ASN A 226 10.28 -22.41 -25.87
CA ASN A 226 9.57 -21.23 -25.39
C ASN A 226 8.05 -21.46 -25.27
N MET A 227 7.52 -21.23 -24.07
CA MET A 227 6.09 -21.29 -23.73
C MET A 227 5.56 -19.97 -23.13
N ASN A 228 6.29 -18.86 -23.28
CA ASN A 228 5.88 -17.59 -22.68
C ASN A 228 4.46 -17.20 -23.11
N SER A 229 3.62 -16.77 -22.17
CA SER A 229 2.25 -16.30 -22.43
C SER A 229 1.32 -17.29 -23.17
N MET A 230 1.67 -18.58 -23.28
CA MET A 230 1.00 -19.55 -24.18
C MET A 230 -0.53 -19.58 -24.04
N PHE A 231 -1.05 -19.51 -22.82
CA PHE A 231 -2.48 -19.47 -22.49
C PHE A 231 -2.90 -18.18 -21.78
N SER A 232 -2.06 -17.14 -21.76
CA SER A 232 -2.36 -15.93 -20.99
C SER A 232 -3.71 -15.31 -21.41
N ASP A 233 -4.53 -14.90 -20.46
CA ASP A 233 -5.90 -14.41 -20.62
C ASP A 233 -6.89 -15.39 -21.30
N CYS A 234 -6.55 -16.69 -21.37
CA CYS A 234 -7.55 -17.75 -21.53
C CYS A 234 -8.33 -17.94 -20.21
N SER A 235 -9.19 -16.97 -19.88
CA SER A 235 -9.92 -16.91 -18.60
C SER A 235 -10.71 -18.19 -18.26
N LEU A 236 -11.22 -18.92 -19.25
CA LEU A 236 -11.96 -20.19 -19.07
C LEU A 236 -11.11 -21.47 -19.14
N PHE A 237 -9.81 -21.39 -19.46
CA PHE A 237 -8.99 -22.57 -19.68
C PHE A 237 -8.72 -23.32 -18.38
N ASN A 238 -9.13 -24.60 -18.34
CA ASN A 238 -8.89 -25.50 -17.21
C ASN A 238 -8.68 -26.95 -17.69
N GLN A 239 -8.08 -27.14 -18.87
CA GLN A 239 -7.77 -28.46 -19.43
C GLN A 239 -6.41 -28.98 -18.95
N SER A 240 -6.26 -30.30 -18.85
CA SER A 240 -5.02 -30.91 -18.37
C SER A 240 -3.84 -30.58 -19.27
N VAL A 241 -2.70 -30.24 -18.63
CA VAL A 241 -1.38 -30.06 -19.25
C VAL A 241 -0.39 -31.17 -18.83
N SER A 242 -0.92 -32.28 -18.31
CA SER A 242 -0.11 -33.40 -17.78
C SER A 242 0.75 -34.13 -18.81
N ASN A 243 0.44 -33.96 -20.10
CA ASN A 243 1.21 -34.48 -21.24
C ASN A 243 2.41 -33.61 -21.63
N PHE A 244 2.52 -32.38 -21.09
CA PHE A 244 3.57 -31.46 -21.50
C PHE A 244 4.94 -31.95 -20.97
N ASN A 245 5.85 -32.24 -21.90
CA ASN A 245 7.27 -32.35 -21.62
C ASN A 245 7.90 -30.95 -21.74
N THR A 246 8.45 -30.44 -20.64
CA THR A 246 9.06 -29.10 -20.58
C THR A 246 10.58 -29.11 -20.41
N GLU A 247 11.23 -30.27 -20.58
CA GLU A 247 12.66 -30.47 -20.30
C GLU A 247 13.60 -29.56 -21.11
N LYS A 248 13.14 -29.00 -22.24
CA LYS A 248 13.89 -28.05 -23.07
C LYS A 248 13.44 -26.58 -22.92
N VAL A 249 12.40 -26.32 -22.14
CA VAL A 249 11.82 -24.98 -21.99
C VAL A 249 12.74 -24.11 -21.13
N THR A 250 13.05 -22.92 -21.63
CA THR A 250 13.86 -21.92 -20.92
C THR A 250 13.02 -20.72 -20.43
N ASN A 251 11.87 -20.47 -21.06
CA ASN A 251 10.98 -19.37 -20.68
C ASN A 251 9.53 -19.84 -20.49
N MET A 252 8.99 -19.61 -19.28
CA MET A 252 7.60 -19.86 -18.89
C MET A 252 6.89 -18.58 -18.39
N SER A 253 7.47 -17.39 -18.61
CA SER A 253 6.90 -16.13 -18.15
C SER A 253 5.45 -15.96 -18.65
N PHE A 254 4.53 -15.61 -17.76
CA PHE A 254 3.12 -15.39 -18.04
C PHE A 254 2.36 -16.59 -18.65
N MET A 255 2.90 -17.83 -18.63
CA MET A 255 2.34 -18.98 -19.36
C MET A 255 0.82 -19.18 -19.16
N PHE A 256 0.34 -19.00 -17.93
CA PHE A 256 -1.09 -19.08 -17.55
C PHE A 256 -1.65 -17.75 -17.01
N ALA A 257 -0.96 -16.62 -17.20
CA ALA A 257 -1.36 -15.36 -16.59
C ALA A 257 -2.79 -14.95 -17.00
N VAL A 258 -3.68 -14.77 -16.03
CA VAL A 258 -5.12 -14.44 -16.14
C VAL A 258 -6.00 -15.63 -16.61
N CYS A 259 -5.48 -16.86 -16.57
CA CYS A 259 -6.31 -18.08 -16.59
C CYS A 259 -7.07 -18.25 -15.26
N ARG A 260 -8.12 -17.45 -15.04
CA ARG A 260 -8.88 -17.38 -13.78
C ARG A 260 -9.43 -18.73 -13.31
N ALA A 261 -9.84 -19.58 -14.25
CA ALA A 261 -10.39 -20.92 -14.00
C ALA A 261 -9.33 -22.02 -13.84
N PHE A 262 -8.05 -21.77 -14.15
CA PHE A 262 -7.03 -22.81 -14.21
C PHE A 262 -6.66 -23.35 -12.82
N ASN A 263 -6.83 -24.65 -12.64
CA ASN A 263 -6.46 -25.37 -11.41
C ASN A 263 -6.01 -26.81 -11.73
N GLN A 264 -5.34 -27.02 -12.87
CA GLN A 264 -4.83 -28.34 -13.28
C GLN A 264 -3.41 -28.59 -12.80
N SER A 265 -3.08 -29.86 -12.56
CA SER A 265 -1.78 -30.26 -12.04
C SER A 265 -0.64 -29.90 -13.01
N VAL A 266 0.41 -29.29 -12.47
CA VAL A 266 1.67 -28.97 -13.16
C VAL A 266 2.84 -29.85 -12.70
N ARG A 267 2.56 -30.95 -11.99
CA ARG A 267 3.59 -31.80 -11.36
C ARG A 267 4.56 -32.47 -12.35
N ASN A 268 4.19 -32.58 -13.62
CA ASN A 268 5.01 -33.10 -14.71
C ASN A 268 6.04 -32.10 -15.27
N PHE A 269 5.97 -30.83 -14.89
CA PHE A 269 6.84 -29.80 -15.46
C PHE A 269 8.28 -29.96 -14.92
N ASN A 270 9.20 -30.39 -15.79
CA ASN A 270 10.63 -30.23 -15.54
C ASN A 270 10.99 -28.76 -15.84
N THR A 271 11.48 -28.04 -14.84
CA THR A 271 11.85 -26.62 -14.93
C THR A 271 13.35 -26.36 -14.81
N GLU A 272 14.19 -27.41 -14.83
CA GLU A 272 15.64 -27.32 -14.57
C GLU A 272 16.41 -26.40 -15.54
N LYS A 273 15.85 -26.10 -16.72
CA LYS A 273 16.43 -25.17 -17.71
C LYS A 273 15.72 -23.81 -17.78
N VAL A 274 14.67 -23.60 -16.99
CA VAL A 274 13.89 -22.36 -16.98
C VAL A 274 14.67 -21.25 -16.27
N THR A 275 14.78 -20.09 -16.91
CA THR A 275 15.43 -18.90 -16.34
C THR A 275 14.45 -17.79 -16.00
N ASN A 276 13.23 -17.82 -16.57
CA ASN A 276 12.19 -16.84 -16.32
C ASN A 276 10.82 -17.50 -16.04
N MET A 277 10.27 -17.19 -14.86
CA MET A 277 8.93 -17.58 -14.40
C MET A 277 8.06 -16.36 -14.01
N SER A 278 8.44 -15.15 -14.44
CA SER A 278 7.72 -13.91 -14.09
C SER A 278 6.25 -14.01 -14.48
N GLY A 279 5.35 -13.75 -13.54
CA GLY A 279 3.91 -13.80 -13.75
C GLY A 279 3.33 -15.15 -14.21
N MET A 280 4.04 -16.28 -14.05
CA MET A 280 3.62 -17.58 -14.63
C MET A 280 2.16 -17.96 -14.33
N PHE A 281 1.67 -17.66 -13.13
CA PHE A 281 0.28 -17.86 -12.69
C PHE A 281 -0.43 -16.54 -12.31
N GLU A 282 0.09 -15.38 -12.72
CA GLU A 282 -0.46 -14.05 -12.39
C GLU A 282 -1.95 -13.96 -12.74
N GLY A 283 -2.84 -13.78 -11.76
CA GLY A 283 -4.29 -13.68 -11.95
C GLY A 283 -5.03 -15.03 -12.02
N CYS A 284 -4.35 -16.17 -11.81
CA CYS A 284 -4.98 -17.48 -11.67
C CYS A 284 -5.70 -17.62 -10.32
N SER A 285 -6.85 -16.95 -10.18
CA SER A 285 -7.62 -16.84 -8.92
C SER A 285 -8.07 -18.17 -8.33
N SER A 286 -8.12 -19.25 -9.12
CA SER A 286 -8.53 -20.60 -8.68
C SER A 286 -7.37 -21.58 -8.48
N PHE A 287 -6.13 -21.18 -8.78
CA PHE A 287 -4.99 -22.09 -8.78
C PHE A 287 -4.50 -22.43 -7.36
N ASN A 288 -4.51 -23.71 -7.03
CA ASN A 288 -3.99 -24.23 -5.76
C ASN A 288 -3.30 -25.60 -5.94
N GLN A 289 -2.65 -25.82 -7.09
CA GLN A 289 -1.95 -27.08 -7.38
C GLN A 289 -0.49 -27.06 -6.95
N SER A 290 0.04 -28.22 -6.56
CA SER A 290 1.39 -28.32 -6.01
C SER A 290 2.47 -27.97 -7.04
N VAL A 291 3.35 -27.03 -6.65
CA VAL A 291 4.56 -26.62 -7.39
C VAL A 291 5.83 -27.32 -6.88
N SER A 292 5.68 -28.39 -6.08
CA SER A 292 6.77 -29.15 -5.45
C SER A 292 7.76 -29.83 -6.42
N SER A 293 7.38 -29.94 -7.70
CA SER A 293 8.21 -30.49 -8.77
C SER A 293 9.18 -29.48 -9.38
N PHE A 294 9.01 -28.18 -9.10
CA PHE A 294 9.77 -27.13 -9.77
C PHE A 294 11.20 -27.08 -9.21
N ASN A 295 12.19 -27.26 -10.08
CA ASN A 295 13.56 -26.83 -9.82
C ASN A 295 13.71 -25.39 -10.32
N THR A 296 14.04 -24.46 -9.42
CA THR A 296 14.17 -23.03 -9.73
C THR A 296 15.61 -22.51 -9.66
N GLU A 297 16.61 -23.39 -9.53
CA GLU A 297 18.03 -23.02 -9.34
C GLU A 297 18.56 -22.02 -10.40
N LYS A 298 18.09 -22.12 -11.64
CA LYS A 298 18.51 -21.25 -12.76
C LYS A 298 17.57 -20.06 -13.00
N VAL A 299 16.49 -19.92 -12.22
CA VAL A 299 15.50 -18.85 -12.38
C VAL A 299 16.03 -17.55 -11.80
N THR A 300 16.08 -16.50 -12.62
CA THR A 300 16.53 -15.16 -12.21
C THR A 300 15.38 -14.16 -12.03
N HIS A 301 14.22 -14.43 -12.63
CA HIS A 301 13.02 -13.59 -12.58
C HIS A 301 11.82 -14.39 -12.03
N MET A 302 11.31 -13.96 -10.87
CA MET A 302 10.11 -14.53 -10.20
C MET A 302 9.05 -13.49 -9.83
N ASN A 303 9.22 -12.24 -10.28
CA ASN A 303 8.25 -11.18 -10.01
C ASN A 303 6.84 -11.59 -10.47
N ASN A 304 5.84 -11.23 -9.67
CA ASN A 304 4.41 -11.54 -9.86
C ASN A 304 4.04 -13.03 -10.04
N MET A 305 4.93 -14.00 -9.78
CA MET A 305 4.72 -15.41 -10.15
C MET A 305 3.35 -15.98 -9.72
N PHE A 306 2.84 -15.59 -8.55
CA PHE A 306 1.52 -15.95 -8.03
C PHE A 306 0.62 -14.74 -7.74
N TRP A 307 0.93 -13.55 -8.27
CA TRP A 307 0.12 -12.33 -8.09
C TRP A 307 -1.36 -12.63 -8.38
N GLY A 308 -2.30 -12.27 -7.51
CA GLY A 308 -3.73 -12.53 -7.67
C GLY A 308 -4.18 -14.00 -7.51
N CYS A 309 -3.30 -14.94 -7.16
CA CYS A 309 -3.69 -16.32 -6.83
C CYS A 309 -4.32 -16.41 -5.44
N ASN A 310 -5.56 -15.89 -5.30
CA ASN A 310 -6.28 -15.72 -4.04
C ASN A 310 -6.27 -16.95 -3.10
N VAL A 311 -6.42 -18.15 -3.68
CA VAL A 311 -6.54 -19.42 -2.93
C VAL A 311 -5.25 -20.24 -2.85
N PHE A 312 -4.14 -19.74 -3.41
CA PHE A 312 -2.89 -20.50 -3.45
C PHE A 312 -2.26 -20.60 -2.05
N ASN A 313 -2.08 -21.83 -1.58
CA ASN A 313 -1.46 -22.13 -0.29
C ASN A 313 -0.62 -23.43 -0.36
N GLN A 314 0.05 -23.66 -1.50
CA GLN A 314 0.90 -24.85 -1.72
C GLN A 314 2.36 -24.56 -1.35
N SER A 315 3.05 -25.57 -0.82
CA SER A 315 4.43 -25.40 -0.37
C SER A 315 5.36 -24.94 -1.51
N VAL A 316 6.19 -23.94 -1.20
CA VAL A 316 7.28 -23.41 -2.04
C VAL A 316 8.67 -23.76 -1.48
N SER A 317 8.73 -24.76 -0.58
CA SER A 317 9.94 -25.18 0.12
C SER A 317 11.04 -25.75 -0.78
N ASN A 318 10.69 -26.18 -1.99
CA ASN A 318 11.60 -26.61 -3.04
C ASN A 318 12.24 -25.47 -3.84
N PHE A 319 11.80 -24.23 -3.67
CA PHE A 319 12.31 -23.11 -4.47
C PHE A 319 13.72 -22.72 -4.00
N ASN A 320 14.70 -22.86 -4.88
CA ASN A 320 16.00 -22.22 -4.76
C ASN A 320 15.92 -20.84 -5.42
N THR A 321 16.11 -19.77 -4.64
CA THR A 321 16.03 -18.38 -5.11
C THR A 321 17.39 -17.68 -5.19
N ALA A 322 18.52 -18.39 -5.00
CA ALA A 322 19.86 -17.79 -4.93
C ALA A 322 20.36 -17.13 -6.24
N ALA A 323 19.61 -17.27 -7.34
CA ALA A 323 19.83 -16.60 -8.62
C ALA A 323 18.86 -15.44 -8.88
N VAL A 324 17.83 -15.26 -8.05
CA VAL A 324 16.75 -14.28 -8.25
C VAL A 324 17.20 -12.88 -7.83
N THR A 325 16.92 -11.89 -8.67
CA THR A 325 17.18 -10.46 -8.39
C THR A 325 15.92 -9.64 -8.16
N ASP A 326 14.76 -10.11 -8.65
CA ASP A 326 13.47 -9.42 -8.58
C ASP A 326 12.38 -10.37 -8.03
N MET A 327 11.83 -10.01 -6.87
CA MET A 327 10.75 -10.72 -6.16
C MET A 327 9.48 -9.87 -6.02
N ARG A 328 9.37 -8.76 -6.77
CA ARG A 328 8.21 -7.84 -6.68
C ARG A 328 6.90 -8.57 -6.85
N GLY A 329 5.95 -8.29 -5.96
CA GLY A 329 4.59 -8.82 -6.04
C GLY A 329 4.45 -10.35 -6.11
N MET A 330 5.49 -11.13 -5.75
CA MET A 330 5.52 -12.59 -5.98
C MET A 330 4.29 -13.33 -5.42
N PHE A 331 3.77 -12.89 -4.27
CA PHE A 331 2.55 -13.40 -3.62
C PHE A 331 1.47 -12.32 -3.45
N TYR A 332 1.51 -11.24 -4.21
CA TYR A 332 0.53 -10.14 -4.12
C TYR A 332 -0.91 -10.67 -4.23
N ASN A 333 -1.80 -10.28 -3.32
CA ASN A 333 -3.17 -10.77 -3.16
C ASN A 333 -3.32 -12.31 -3.10
N CYS A 334 -2.29 -13.06 -2.68
CA CYS A 334 -2.45 -14.46 -2.26
C CYS A 334 -3.07 -14.54 -0.86
N HIS A 335 -4.34 -14.16 -0.72
CA HIS A 335 -5.07 -14.05 0.56
C HIS A 335 -4.91 -15.28 1.48
N ALA A 336 -4.90 -16.50 0.91
CA ALA A 336 -4.77 -17.76 1.63
C ALA A 336 -3.32 -18.24 1.89
N PHE A 337 -2.29 -17.54 1.37
CA PHE A 337 -0.91 -18.03 1.42
C PHE A 337 -0.29 -17.89 2.81
N ASN A 338 0.08 -19.03 3.40
CA ASN A 338 0.75 -19.10 4.69
C ASN A 338 1.78 -20.26 4.72
N GLN A 339 2.51 -20.47 3.62
CA GLN A 339 3.54 -21.52 3.50
C GLN A 339 4.92 -20.98 3.79
N SER A 340 5.79 -21.81 4.38
CA SER A 340 7.14 -21.39 4.75
C SER A 340 7.94 -20.90 3.55
N VAL A 341 8.62 -19.76 3.74
CA VAL A 341 9.60 -19.16 2.82
C VAL A 341 11.03 -19.23 3.38
N SER A 342 11.26 -20.08 4.38
CA SER A 342 12.55 -20.21 5.10
C SER A 342 13.72 -20.67 4.22
N ASN A 343 13.42 -21.25 3.05
CA ASN A 343 14.37 -21.69 2.04
C ASN A 343 14.82 -20.57 1.08
N PHE A 344 14.18 -19.39 1.11
CA PHE A 344 14.49 -18.32 0.18
C PHE A 344 15.85 -17.69 0.54
N ASN A 345 16.80 -17.75 -0.40
CA ASN A 345 18.00 -16.92 -0.37
C ASN A 345 17.71 -15.63 -1.16
N THR A 346 17.80 -14.48 -0.48
CA THR A 346 17.51 -13.17 -1.07
C THR A 346 18.76 -12.28 -1.22
N GLU A 347 19.97 -12.82 -1.07
CA GLU A 347 21.25 -12.08 -1.08
C GLU A 347 21.51 -11.28 -2.38
N LYS A 348 20.85 -11.64 -3.50
CA LYS A 348 20.93 -10.93 -4.78
C LYS A 348 19.70 -10.10 -5.11
N VAL A 349 18.67 -10.11 -4.26
CA VAL A 349 17.41 -9.40 -4.51
C VAL A 349 17.61 -7.91 -4.26
N THR A 350 17.25 -7.09 -5.24
CA THR A 350 17.28 -5.62 -5.13
C THR A 350 15.87 -5.03 -5.06
N LEU A 351 14.86 -5.75 -5.54
CA LEU A 351 13.46 -5.34 -5.58
C LEU A 351 12.56 -6.36 -4.88
N MET A 352 11.95 -5.95 -3.77
CA MET A 352 11.10 -6.80 -2.92
C MET A 352 9.74 -6.14 -2.59
N ASN A 353 9.45 -5.00 -3.20
CA ASN A 353 8.25 -4.24 -2.89
C ASN A 353 6.96 -4.96 -3.31
N ASN A 354 5.90 -4.76 -2.52
CA ASN A 354 4.60 -5.45 -2.61
C ASN A 354 4.63 -6.99 -2.50
N MET A 355 5.75 -7.63 -2.10
CA MET A 355 5.94 -9.09 -2.20
C MET A 355 4.83 -9.93 -1.55
N PHE A 356 4.32 -9.52 -0.38
CA PHE A 356 3.25 -10.20 0.36
C PHE A 356 1.99 -9.34 0.52
N TRP A 357 1.84 -8.23 -0.23
CA TRP A 357 0.63 -7.39 -0.19
C TRP A 357 -0.62 -8.28 -0.26
N GLY A 358 -1.59 -8.10 0.62
CA GLY A 358 -2.87 -8.81 0.60
C GLY A 358 -2.82 -10.27 1.07
N CYS A 359 -1.66 -10.80 1.46
CA CYS A 359 -1.57 -12.12 2.08
C CYS A 359 -2.10 -12.10 3.52
N ASN A 360 -3.43 -12.03 3.68
CA ASN A 360 -4.08 -11.80 4.98
C ASN A 360 -3.71 -12.83 6.06
N THR A 361 -3.43 -14.07 5.65
CA THR A 361 -3.11 -15.21 6.52
C THR A 361 -1.61 -15.46 6.70
N PHE A 362 -0.74 -14.70 6.04
CA PHE A 362 0.71 -14.94 6.08
C PHE A 362 1.28 -14.58 7.46
N ASN A 363 1.90 -15.57 8.10
CA ASN A 363 2.58 -15.40 9.38
C ASN A 363 3.81 -16.34 9.49
N GLN A 364 4.51 -16.55 8.38
CA GLN A 364 5.70 -17.42 8.32
C GLN A 364 6.99 -16.61 8.50
N SER A 365 8.02 -17.25 9.06
CA SER A 365 9.29 -16.57 9.35
C SER A 365 9.95 -16.05 8.07
N VAL A 366 10.43 -14.80 8.15
CA VAL A 366 11.26 -14.13 7.14
C VAL A 366 12.70 -13.92 7.64
N SER A 367 13.10 -14.65 8.70
CA SER A 367 14.41 -14.52 9.37
C SER A 367 15.62 -14.84 8.48
N ASN A 368 15.40 -15.54 7.37
CA ASN A 368 16.38 -15.90 6.35
C ASN A 368 16.59 -14.81 5.29
N PHE A 369 15.77 -13.76 5.25
CA PHE A 369 15.87 -12.72 4.23
C PHE A 369 17.10 -11.84 4.50
N ASN A 370 18.06 -11.83 3.58
CA ASN A 370 19.05 -10.76 3.48
C ASN A 370 18.46 -9.64 2.62
N THR A 371 18.38 -8.44 3.17
CA THR A 371 17.81 -7.26 2.50
C THR A 371 18.84 -6.15 2.22
N GLU A 372 20.13 -6.41 2.43
CA GLU A 372 21.23 -5.42 2.31
C GLU A 372 21.24 -4.64 0.98
N LYS A 373 20.81 -5.29 -0.11
CA LYS A 373 20.78 -4.71 -1.48
C LYS A 373 19.40 -4.21 -1.90
N VAL A 374 18.39 -4.29 -1.03
CA VAL A 374 17.01 -3.87 -1.33
C VAL A 374 16.88 -2.36 -1.10
N THR A 375 16.47 -1.63 -2.14
CA THR A 375 16.30 -0.16 -2.08
C THR A 375 14.86 0.30 -1.92
N ASP A 376 13.89 -0.56 -2.29
CA ASP A 376 12.46 -0.30 -2.20
C ASP A 376 11.76 -1.45 -1.43
N MET A 377 11.12 -1.09 -0.31
CA MET A 377 10.32 -1.99 0.52
C MET A 377 8.85 -1.54 0.62
N ASN A 378 8.38 -0.64 -0.25
CA ASN A 378 7.02 -0.13 -0.17
C ASN A 378 5.98 -1.26 -0.22
N TYR A 379 4.99 -1.16 0.66
CA TYR A 379 3.86 -2.07 0.79
C TYR A 379 4.19 -3.57 0.93
N MET A 380 5.42 -3.93 1.34
CA MET A 380 5.90 -5.32 1.34
C MET A 380 4.97 -6.30 2.08
N PHE A 381 4.40 -5.88 3.21
CA PHE A 381 3.44 -6.65 4.01
C PHE A 381 2.05 -6.00 4.12
N LEU A 382 1.69 -5.06 3.21
CA LEU A 382 0.40 -4.37 3.30
C LEU A 382 -0.76 -5.38 3.35
N GLY A 383 -1.64 -5.30 4.33
CA GLY A 383 -2.79 -6.19 4.48
C GLY A 383 -2.46 -7.60 4.98
N CYS A 384 -1.23 -7.87 5.44
CA CYS A 384 -0.88 -9.10 6.15
C CYS A 384 -1.40 -9.06 7.60
N ILE A 385 -2.72 -9.16 7.76
CA ILE A 385 -3.46 -9.04 9.04
C ILE A 385 -2.82 -9.88 10.16
N THR A 386 -2.46 -11.14 9.86
CA THR A 386 -1.91 -12.07 10.86
C THR A 386 -0.40 -11.96 11.10
N PHE A 387 0.34 -11.15 10.34
CA PHE A 387 1.80 -11.15 10.36
C PHE A 387 2.35 -10.58 11.67
N ASN A 388 3.08 -11.41 12.41
CA ASN A 388 3.73 -11.01 13.67
C ASN A 388 5.07 -11.76 13.85
N GLN A 389 5.84 -11.91 12.77
CA GLN A 389 7.16 -12.53 12.77
C GLN A 389 8.28 -11.50 12.89
N SER A 390 9.45 -11.96 13.35
CA SER A 390 10.60 -11.05 13.51
C SER A 390 11.12 -10.54 12.17
N VAL A 391 11.43 -9.25 12.12
CA VAL A 391 12.13 -8.57 11.03
C VAL A 391 13.52 -8.09 11.46
N SER A 392 14.05 -8.62 12.57
CA SER A 392 15.33 -8.22 13.18
C SER A 392 16.57 -8.44 12.31
N ASN A 393 16.44 -9.27 11.27
CA ASN A 393 17.46 -9.56 10.26
C ASN A 393 17.48 -8.57 9.10
N PHE A 394 16.48 -7.68 8.97
CA PHE A 394 16.41 -6.76 7.84
C PHE A 394 17.48 -5.68 8.00
N ASN A 395 18.41 -5.62 7.03
CA ASN A 395 19.26 -4.47 6.83
C ASN A 395 18.52 -3.51 5.88
N THR A 396 18.15 -2.33 6.39
CA THR A 396 17.40 -1.32 5.63
C THR A 396 18.26 -0.12 5.24
N ALA A 397 19.58 -0.17 5.41
CA ALA A 397 20.46 0.98 5.19
C ALA A 397 20.41 1.53 3.76
N ALA A 398 20.11 0.70 2.76
CA ALA A 398 19.97 1.08 1.36
C ALA A 398 18.54 1.56 0.97
N VAL A 399 17.56 1.51 1.88
CA VAL A 399 16.14 1.75 1.57
C VAL A 399 15.83 3.24 1.56
N THR A 400 15.17 3.71 0.50
CA THR A 400 14.73 5.12 0.39
C THR A 400 13.23 5.31 0.59
N ASP A 401 12.42 4.27 0.36
CA ASP A 401 10.96 4.29 0.53
C ASP A 401 10.49 3.10 1.40
N MET A 402 9.82 3.44 2.50
CA MET A 402 9.20 2.48 3.44
C MET A 402 7.67 2.65 3.50
N SER A 403 7.08 3.37 2.55
CA SER A 403 5.66 3.70 2.60
C SER A 403 4.76 2.46 2.62
N GLY A 404 3.81 2.48 3.54
CA GLY A 404 2.85 1.39 3.76
C GLY A 404 3.45 0.02 4.06
N MET A 405 4.73 -0.11 4.43
CA MET A 405 5.43 -1.40 4.57
C MET A 405 4.66 -2.42 5.44
N PHE A 406 4.05 -1.98 6.54
CA PHE A 406 3.23 -2.80 7.44
C PHE A 406 1.74 -2.37 7.47
N MET A 407 1.28 -1.57 6.49
CA MET A 407 -0.09 -1.03 6.48
C MET A 407 -1.15 -2.14 6.60
N GLY A 408 -1.94 -2.14 7.66
CA GLY A 408 -2.99 -3.15 7.92
C GLY A 408 -2.51 -4.44 8.61
N CYS A 409 -1.24 -4.53 9.03
CA CYS A 409 -0.73 -5.63 9.86
C CYS A 409 -1.21 -5.50 11.32
N SER A 410 -2.51 -5.70 11.57
CA SER A 410 -3.12 -5.41 12.88
C SER A 410 -2.50 -6.17 14.06
N LEU A 411 -1.95 -7.38 13.84
CA LEU A 411 -1.26 -8.15 14.87
C LEU A 411 0.24 -7.85 15.02
N PHE A 412 0.85 -7.03 14.15
CA PHE A 412 2.29 -6.81 14.17
C PHE A 412 2.73 -6.00 15.39
N ASN A 413 3.60 -6.60 16.20
CA ASN A 413 4.19 -5.95 17.38
C ASN A 413 5.61 -6.49 17.64
N ARG A 414 6.45 -6.53 16.59
CA ARG A 414 7.86 -6.96 16.68
C ARG A 414 8.81 -5.77 16.54
N SER A 415 9.96 -5.88 17.22
CA SER A 415 10.96 -4.82 17.22
C SER A 415 11.44 -4.50 15.80
N VAL A 416 11.53 -3.21 15.51
CA VAL A 416 12.14 -2.62 14.32
C VAL A 416 13.43 -1.86 14.67
N SER A 417 14.02 -2.17 15.82
CA SER A 417 15.21 -1.48 16.37
C SER A 417 16.48 -1.63 15.52
N ASN A 418 16.48 -2.58 14.57
CA ASN A 418 17.54 -2.81 13.59
C ASN A 418 17.42 -1.93 12.32
N PHE A 419 16.30 -1.23 12.13
CA PHE A 419 16.09 -0.46 10.90
C PHE A 419 17.00 0.78 10.92
N ASN A 420 17.90 0.87 9.94
CA ASN A 420 18.55 2.13 9.59
C ASN A 420 17.63 2.88 8.62
N THR A 421 17.20 4.09 8.98
CA THR A 421 16.29 4.91 8.18
C THR A 421 16.93 6.19 7.63
N GLU A 422 18.26 6.34 7.73
CA GLU A 422 18.99 7.57 7.37
C GLU A 422 18.74 8.05 5.93
N MET A 423 18.57 7.13 4.97
CA MET A 423 18.28 7.45 3.56
C MET A 423 16.78 7.47 3.21
N VAL A 424 15.88 7.21 4.17
CA VAL A 424 14.44 7.12 3.93
C VAL A 424 13.85 8.52 3.78
N THR A 425 13.20 8.79 2.65
CA THR A 425 12.54 10.07 2.37
C THR A 425 11.01 10.00 2.57
N ASN A 426 10.42 8.80 2.47
CA ASN A 426 8.99 8.57 2.59
C ASN A 426 8.67 7.49 3.65
N MET A 427 7.96 7.89 4.70
CA MET A 427 7.44 7.01 5.76
C MET A 427 5.89 7.01 5.84
N SER A 428 5.22 7.56 4.83
CA SER A 428 3.76 7.64 4.82
C SER A 428 3.11 6.26 4.93
N TYR A 429 2.01 6.15 5.68
CA TYR A 429 1.29 4.90 5.94
C TYR A 429 2.09 3.75 6.59
N MET A 430 3.36 3.91 6.96
CA MET A 430 4.28 2.80 7.30
C MET A 430 3.70 1.79 8.31
N PHE A 431 3.01 2.27 9.35
CA PHE A 431 2.33 1.46 10.37
C PHE A 431 0.81 1.65 10.40
N PHE A 432 0.18 2.27 9.38
CA PHE A 432 -1.27 2.47 9.30
C PHE A 432 -2.03 1.20 9.71
N GLY A 433 -2.96 1.28 10.65
CA GLY A 433 -3.78 0.14 11.08
C GLY A 433 -3.06 -0.98 11.83
N CYS A 434 -1.80 -0.79 12.25
CA CYS A 434 -1.07 -1.74 13.10
C CYS A 434 -1.57 -1.67 14.55
N SER A 435 -2.78 -2.18 14.80
CA SER A 435 -3.51 -1.95 16.05
C SER A 435 -2.77 -2.34 17.32
N ASN A 436 -1.91 -3.37 17.26
CA ASN A 436 -1.10 -3.85 18.38
C ASN A 436 0.31 -3.23 18.47
N PHE A 437 0.75 -2.40 17.51
CA PHE A 437 2.14 -1.95 17.43
C PHE A 437 2.48 -0.92 18.51
N ASN A 438 3.44 -1.27 19.38
CA ASN A 438 3.92 -0.39 20.45
C ASN A 438 5.42 -0.63 20.72
N GLN A 439 6.22 -0.79 19.66
CA GLN A 439 7.66 -1.06 19.75
C GLN A 439 8.50 0.22 19.58
N SER A 440 9.63 0.30 20.29
CA SER A 440 10.49 1.48 20.29
C SER A 440 11.00 1.84 18.90
N LEU A 441 11.00 3.14 18.59
CA LEU A 441 11.50 3.72 17.34
C LEU A 441 12.74 4.60 17.56
N SER A 442 13.43 4.43 18.69
CA SER A 442 14.55 5.29 19.11
C SER A 442 15.77 5.28 18.16
N ASN A 443 15.86 4.25 17.31
CA ASN A 443 16.85 4.12 16.24
C ASN A 443 16.50 4.88 14.95
N PHE A 444 15.26 5.37 14.79
CA PHE A 444 14.83 6.02 13.55
C PHE A 444 15.50 7.39 13.40
N ASN A 445 16.34 7.52 12.37
CA ASN A 445 16.85 8.79 11.88
C ASN A 445 15.89 9.29 10.78
N THR A 446 15.17 10.38 11.04
CA THR A 446 14.17 10.93 10.08
C THR A 446 14.66 12.19 9.36
N THR A 447 15.96 12.52 9.43
CA THR A 447 16.53 13.77 8.87
C THR A 447 16.41 13.91 7.35
N ALA A 448 16.14 12.82 6.62
CA ALA A 448 15.87 12.81 5.19
C ALA A 448 14.37 12.80 4.83
N VAL A 449 13.48 12.56 5.81
CA VAL A 449 12.05 12.33 5.59
C VAL A 449 11.34 13.65 5.23
N THR A 450 10.56 13.61 4.15
CA THR A 450 9.71 14.73 3.71
C THR A 450 8.21 14.46 3.92
N ASN A 451 7.82 13.18 4.05
CA ASN A 451 6.42 12.78 4.22
C ASN A 451 6.24 11.75 5.35
N MET A 452 5.41 12.10 6.35
CA MET A 452 5.02 11.27 7.49
C MET A 452 3.50 11.09 7.59
N SER A 453 2.74 11.42 6.54
CA SER A 453 1.27 11.36 6.59
C SER A 453 0.79 9.92 6.84
N TYR A 454 -0.27 9.80 7.65
CA TYR A 454 -0.86 8.52 8.06
C TYR A 454 0.07 7.50 8.75
N MET A 455 1.31 7.87 9.14
CA MET A 455 2.34 6.92 9.60
C MET A 455 1.86 5.95 10.69
N PHE A 456 1.08 6.43 11.67
CA PHE A 456 0.49 5.64 12.75
C PHE A 456 -1.04 5.68 12.75
N TYR A 457 -1.71 6.13 11.68
CA TYR A 457 -3.18 6.22 11.67
C TYR A 457 -3.84 4.88 12.05
N ARG A 458 -4.78 4.88 13.01
CA ARG A 458 -5.40 3.67 13.60
C ARG A 458 -4.43 2.72 14.30
N CYS A 459 -3.49 3.25 15.08
CA CYS A 459 -2.64 2.49 16.00
C CYS A 459 -3.02 2.75 17.48
N PRO A 460 -4.19 2.30 17.96
CA PRO A 460 -4.67 2.59 19.32
C PRO A 460 -3.71 2.19 20.44
N ALA A 461 -2.86 1.18 20.26
CA ALA A 461 -1.86 0.76 21.25
C ALA A 461 -0.56 1.58 21.24
N PHE A 462 -0.31 2.43 20.24
CA PHE A 462 0.98 3.10 20.06
C PHE A 462 1.17 4.25 21.06
N ASN A 463 2.20 4.16 21.89
CA ASN A 463 2.57 5.21 22.86
C ASN A 463 4.09 5.27 23.08
N GLN A 464 4.90 5.00 22.05
CA GLN A 464 6.37 5.06 22.12
C GLN A 464 6.88 6.46 21.81
N SER A 465 8.00 6.82 22.45
CA SER A 465 8.60 8.16 22.27
C SER A 465 8.98 8.42 20.82
N VAL A 466 8.65 9.63 20.35
CA VAL A 466 9.03 10.18 19.04
C VAL A 466 10.04 11.33 19.18
N SER A 467 10.71 11.42 20.33
CA SER A 467 11.66 12.50 20.66
C SER A 467 12.91 12.55 19.76
N ASN A 468 13.25 11.44 19.11
CA ASN A 468 14.33 11.34 18.14
C ASN A 468 13.95 11.79 16.71
N PHE A 469 12.67 12.05 16.43
CA PHE A 469 12.24 12.45 15.09
C PHE A 469 12.68 13.89 14.82
N ASN A 470 13.53 14.06 13.81
CA ASN A 470 13.76 15.35 13.15
C ASN A 470 12.71 15.51 12.04
N THR A 471 11.94 16.60 12.08
CA THR A 471 10.87 16.89 11.12
C THR A 471 11.14 18.13 10.25
N GLU A 472 12.36 18.68 10.27
CA GLU A 472 12.73 19.94 9.60
C GLU A 472 12.40 19.98 8.09
N LYS A 473 12.48 18.82 7.41
CA LYS A 473 12.17 18.68 5.98
C LYS A 473 10.75 18.16 5.70
N VAL A 474 9.97 17.83 6.74
CA VAL A 474 8.64 17.24 6.58
C VAL A 474 7.66 18.32 6.12
N THR A 475 6.93 18.04 5.04
CA THR A 475 5.91 18.95 4.50
C THR A 475 4.49 18.49 4.84
N ASP A 476 4.29 17.19 5.08
CA ASP A 476 2.98 16.59 5.39
C ASP A 476 3.05 15.64 6.59
N MET A 477 2.21 15.94 7.60
CA MET A 477 1.96 15.12 8.81
C MET A 477 0.46 14.81 8.98
N SER A 478 -0.35 14.96 7.94
CA SER A 478 -1.79 14.71 8.01
C SER A 478 -2.08 13.29 8.47
N TYR A 479 -3.06 13.14 9.36
CA TYR A 479 -3.45 11.88 10.00
C TYR A 479 -2.32 11.12 10.74
N MET A 480 -1.15 11.71 10.97
CA MET A 480 0.05 10.99 11.45
C MET A 480 -0.21 10.13 12.70
N PHE A 481 -0.98 10.63 13.67
CA PHE A 481 -1.37 9.90 14.89
C PHE A 481 -2.88 9.69 15.03
N ALA A 482 -3.71 10.02 14.03
CA ALA A 482 -5.16 9.94 14.23
C ALA A 482 -5.62 8.51 14.58
N ASP A 483 -6.55 8.39 15.53
CA ASP A 483 -7.01 7.13 16.13
C ASP A 483 -5.86 6.33 16.83
N CYS A 484 -4.89 7.05 17.42
CA CYS A 484 -3.94 6.51 18.40
C CYS A 484 -4.40 6.84 19.83
N SER A 485 -5.46 6.17 20.30
CA SER A 485 -6.10 6.48 21.58
C SER A 485 -5.17 6.45 22.80
N ALA A 486 -4.10 5.63 22.81
CA ALA A 486 -3.10 5.60 23.89
C ALA A 486 -1.97 6.64 23.77
N PHE A 487 -1.84 7.37 22.66
CA PHE A 487 -0.66 8.21 22.39
C PHE A 487 -0.67 9.49 23.24
N ASN A 488 0.37 9.67 24.07
CA ASN A 488 0.56 10.86 24.89
C ASN A 488 2.05 11.23 25.06
N GLN A 489 2.87 10.98 24.02
CA GLN A 489 4.31 11.28 24.04
C GLN A 489 4.60 12.71 23.56
N SER A 490 5.64 13.33 24.12
CA SER A 490 6.00 14.71 23.77
C SER A 490 6.36 14.84 22.30
N VAL A 491 5.86 15.90 21.67
CA VAL A 491 6.15 16.32 20.28
C VAL A 491 6.88 17.66 20.23
N SER A 492 7.47 18.07 21.36
CA SER A 492 8.17 19.36 21.52
C SER A 492 9.44 19.49 20.64
N ASN A 493 9.97 18.37 20.15
CA ASN A 493 11.06 18.31 19.18
C ASN A 493 10.63 18.55 17.73
N PHE A 494 9.32 18.57 17.43
CA PHE A 494 8.85 18.71 16.05
C PHE A 494 9.06 20.16 15.57
N ASN A 495 9.90 20.29 14.54
CA ASN A 495 10.05 21.50 13.76
C ASN A 495 9.04 21.47 12.61
N THR A 496 8.08 22.41 12.60
CA THR A 496 7.02 22.49 11.59
C THR A 496 7.23 23.60 10.56
N LEU A 497 8.42 24.23 10.49
CA LEU A 497 8.72 25.35 9.58
C LEU A 497 8.57 25.02 8.08
N ALA A 498 8.59 23.75 7.70
CA ALA A 498 8.35 23.29 6.33
C ALA A 498 6.94 22.69 6.13
N VAL A 499 6.18 22.46 7.19
CA VAL A 499 4.91 21.73 7.15
C VAL A 499 3.80 22.61 6.57
N THR A 500 3.09 22.07 5.58
CA THR A 500 1.92 22.70 4.97
C THR A 500 0.61 22.02 5.36
N ASN A 501 0.66 20.77 5.84
CA ASN A 501 -0.52 19.95 6.12
C ASN A 501 -0.37 19.18 7.45
N ILE A 502 -1.26 19.46 8.41
CA ILE A 502 -1.43 18.73 9.69
C ILE A 502 -2.90 18.34 9.92
N ARG A 503 -3.69 18.28 8.85
CA ARG A 503 -5.08 17.80 8.82
C ARG A 503 -5.24 16.51 9.64
N PHE A 504 -6.20 16.47 10.56
CA PHE A 504 -6.48 15.32 11.44
C PHE A 504 -5.27 14.80 12.28
N MET A 505 -4.14 15.50 12.41
CA MET A 505 -2.88 14.93 12.95
C MET A 505 -3.03 14.15 14.28
N PHE A 506 -3.86 14.62 15.22
CA PHE A 506 -4.15 13.97 16.49
C PHE A 506 -5.63 13.56 16.66
N SER A 507 -6.46 13.58 15.61
CA SER A 507 -7.90 13.30 15.75
C SER A 507 -8.15 11.94 16.43
N GLU A 508 -9.08 11.87 17.39
CA GLU A 508 -9.39 10.69 18.21
C GLU A 508 -8.22 10.17 19.10
N CYS A 509 -7.14 10.95 19.29
CA CYS A 509 -6.12 10.67 20.31
C CYS A 509 -6.64 11.01 21.71
N SER A 510 -7.51 10.18 22.26
CA SER A 510 -8.20 10.45 23.54
C SER A 510 -7.27 10.68 24.73
N ALA A 511 -6.07 10.10 24.76
CA ALA A 511 -5.07 10.33 25.81
C ALA A 511 -4.13 11.53 25.59
N PHE A 512 -4.13 12.17 24.42
CA PHE A 512 -3.11 13.16 24.08
C PHE A 512 -3.31 14.50 24.81
N ASN A 513 -2.33 14.92 25.61
CA ASN A 513 -2.33 16.19 26.33
C ASN A 513 -0.92 16.82 26.42
N GLN A 514 -0.13 16.72 25.36
CA GLN A 514 1.22 17.30 25.29
C GLN A 514 1.19 18.69 24.65
N SER A 515 2.10 19.57 25.08
CA SER A 515 2.21 20.91 24.50
C SER A 515 2.62 20.85 23.04
N VAL A 516 1.93 21.64 22.21
CA VAL A 516 2.19 21.87 20.78
C VAL A 516 2.56 23.35 20.52
N SER A 517 2.87 24.10 21.58
CA SER A 517 3.10 25.55 21.52
C SER A 517 4.30 25.95 20.66
N ASN A 518 5.21 25.02 20.39
CA ASN A 518 6.38 25.14 19.51
C ASN A 518 6.07 25.02 18.01
N PHE A 519 4.87 24.57 17.63
CA PHE A 519 4.51 24.41 16.22
C PHE A 519 4.37 25.79 15.56
N ASN A 520 5.21 26.07 14.57
CA ASN A 520 4.99 27.17 13.63
C ASN A 520 3.85 26.79 12.68
N THR A 521 2.88 27.69 12.51
CA THR A 521 1.68 27.50 11.68
C THR A 521 1.63 28.38 10.43
N GLU A 522 2.71 29.13 10.13
CA GLU A 522 2.74 30.18 9.10
C GLU A 522 2.64 29.63 7.68
N LYS A 523 3.05 28.38 7.45
CA LYS A 523 2.90 27.66 6.17
C LYS A 523 1.77 26.64 6.15
N VAL A 524 1.13 26.36 7.29
CA VAL A 524 0.11 25.31 7.41
C VAL A 524 -1.19 25.79 6.79
N THR A 525 -1.55 25.23 5.64
CA THR A 525 -2.78 25.55 4.91
C THR A 525 -3.97 24.67 5.31
N ASP A 526 -3.75 23.50 5.91
CA ASP A 526 -4.82 22.66 6.45
C ASP A 526 -4.43 22.09 7.83
N MET A 527 -5.23 22.42 8.84
CA MET A 527 -5.21 21.83 10.19
C MET A 527 -6.63 21.44 10.64
N SER A 528 -7.53 21.22 9.69
CA SER A 528 -8.91 20.79 9.96
C SER A 528 -8.92 19.49 10.76
N TYR A 529 -9.84 19.42 11.73
CA TYR A 529 -10.01 18.30 12.68
C TYR A 529 -8.75 17.88 13.47
N MET A 530 -7.69 18.69 13.53
CA MET A 530 -6.40 18.31 14.15
C MET A 530 -6.55 17.76 15.57
N PHE A 531 -7.43 18.33 16.41
CA PHE A 531 -7.71 17.89 17.78
C PHE A 531 -9.14 17.36 17.97
N SER A 532 -9.85 17.01 16.87
CA SER A 532 -11.21 16.48 16.95
C SER A 532 -11.22 15.18 17.76
N GLY A 533 -12.03 15.09 18.82
CA GLY A 533 -12.09 13.90 19.70
C GLY A 533 -10.92 13.72 20.67
N CYS A 534 -10.00 14.69 20.78
CA CYS A 534 -8.91 14.67 21.78
C CYS A 534 -9.44 14.98 23.19
N SER A 535 -10.12 14.02 23.83
CA SER A 535 -10.85 14.24 25.09
C SER A 535 -9.96 14.56 26.31
N ALA A 536 -8.65 14.29 26.28
CA ALA A 536 -7.70 14.74 27.30
C ALA A 536 -6.96 16.05 26.95
N PHE A 537 -7.07 16.58 25.73
CA PHE A 537 -6.24 17.71 25.30
C PHE A 537 -6.67 19.03 25.95
N ASN A 538 -5.88 19.47 26.92
CA ASN A 538 -6.11 20.67 27.71
C ASN A 538 -4.84 21.54 27.74
N GLN A 539 -4.34 21.89 26.55
CA GLN A 539 -3.22 22.82 26.36
C GLN A 539 -3.72 24.15 25.77
N SER A 540 -2.99 25.24 26.03
CA SER A 540 -3.27 26.52 25.39
C SER A 540 -2.69 26.57 23.97
N LEU A 541 -3.46 27.04 23.00
CA LEU A 541 -3.02 27.29 21.62
C LEU A 541 -2.73 28.78 21.35
N ALA A 542 -2.57 29.57 22.41
CA ALA A 542 -2.42 31.03 22.30
C ALA A 542 -1.18 31.48 21.52
N SER A 543 -0.12 30.67 21.41
CA SER A 543 1.07 31.03 20.61
C SER A 543 0.80 31.06 19.10
N TRP A 544 -0.23 30.36 18.61
CA TRP A 544 -0.51 30.27 17.17
C TRP A 544 -1.25 31.49 16.62
N GLY A 545 -1.88 32.32 17.46
CA GLY A 545 -2.79 33.38 17.02
C GLY A 545 -2.19 34.39 16.03
N SER A 546 -0.91 34.73 16.18
CA SER A 546 -0.18 35.60 15.24
C SER A 546 0.47 34.87 14.05
N GLN A 547 0.48 33.53 14.08
CA GLN A 547 1.20 32.66 13.14
C GLN A 547 0.28 31.93 12.15
N LEU A 548 -1.05 32.01 12.28
CA LEU A 548 -1.96 31.31 11.38
C LEU A 548 -1.78 31.75 9.92
N ASN A 549 -1.64 30.78 9.01
CA ASN A 549 -1.53 31.04 7.57
C ASN A 549 -2.78 31.77 7.01
N ALA A 550 -2.54 32.68 6.07
CA ALA A 550 -3.58 33.49 5.42
C ALA A 550 -4.61 32.68 4.58
N ASN A 551 -4.45 31.36 4.44
CA ASN A 551 -5.39 30.43 3.81
C ASN A 551 -5.74 29.18 4.66
N VAL A 552 -5.39 29.15 5.96
CA VAL A 552 -5.57 27.95 6.82
C VAL A 552 -7.01 27.42 6.90
N ASP A 553 -7.25 26.13 6.67
CA ASP A 553 -8.51 25.46 7.03
C ASP A 553 -8.51 25.03 8.52
N LEU A 554 -9.58 25.40 9.22
CA LEU A 554 -9.85 25.15 10.65
C LEU A 554 -11.15 24.33 10.85
N GLY A 555 -11.72 23.75 9.79
CA GLY A 555 -12.95 22.98 9.84
C GLY A 555 -12.89 21.87 10.90
N GLY A 556 -13.81 21.88 11.87
CA GLY A 556 -13.84 20.87 12.94
C GLY A 556 -12.65 20.83 13.91
N PHE A 557 -11.73 21.81 13.84
CA PHE A 557 -10.42 21.83 14.50
C PHE A 557 -10.40 21.37 15.97
N LEU A 558 -11.37 21.80 16.79
CA LEU A 558 -11.46 21.54 18.23
C LEU A 558 -12.76 20.81 18.64
N ASN A 559 -13.45 20.14 17.71
CA ASN A 559 -14.69 19.44 18.04
C ASN A 559 -14.47 18.35 19.10
N ASN A 560 -15.27 18.36 20.17
CA ASN A 560 -15.25 17.32 21.21
C ASN A 560 -13.88 17.21 21.92
N CYS A 561 -13.13 18.30 21.96
CA CYS A 561 -11.81 18.40 22.58
C CYS A 561 -11.91 18.59 24.10
N GLY A 562 -10.95 18.05 24.87
CA GLY A 562 -10.87 18.18 26.33
C GLY A 562 -10.47 19.56 26.88
N MET A 563 -10.57 20.62 26.08
CA MET A 563 -9.97 21.91 26.40
C MET A 563 -10.77 22.64 27.47
N SER A 564 -10.12 22.99 28.58
CA SER A 564 -10.75 23.79 29.64
C SER A 564 -11.10 25.20 29.16
N GLY A 565 -12.11 25.81 29.79
CA GLY A 565 -12.57 27.16 29.42
C GLY A 565 -11.46 28.20 29.44
N ALA A 566 -10.52 28.13 30.39
CA ALA A 566 -9.37 29.05 30.45
C ALA A 566 -8.43 28.91 29.24
N ASN A 567 -8.15 27.68 28.78
CA ASN A 567 -7.31 27.43 27.60
C ASN A 567 -8.03 27.78 26.30
N TYR A 568 -9.33 27.55 26.22
CA TYR A 568 -10.14 27.96 25.07
C TYR A 568 -10.31 29.49 25.00
N ASP A 569 -10.53 30.15 26.14
CA ASP A 569 -10.55 31.61 26.25
C ASP A 569 -9.21 32.23 25.83
N ALA A 570 -8.07 31.66 26.26
CA ALA A 570 -6.74 32.10 25.84
C ALA A 570 -6.53 31.94 24.31
N THR A 571 -7.00 30.81 23.76
CA THR A 571 -6.94 30.53 22.31
C THR A 571 -7.76 31.54 21.50
N LEU A 572 -9.02 31.77 21.89
CA LEU A 572 -9.90 32.76 21.26
C LEU A 572 -9.33 34.18 21.34
N LYS A 573 -8.77 34.59 22.48
CA LYS A 573 -8.12 35.90 22.65
C LYS A 573 -6.94 36.07 21.71
N ALA A 574 -6.08 35.06 21.60
CA ALA A 574 -4.93 35.10 20.69
C ALA A 574 -5.34 35.13 19.22
N PHE A 575 -6.32 34.31 18.83
CA PHE A 575 -6.82 34.26 17.44
C PHE A 575 -7.48 35.58 17.04
N ALA A 576 -8.20 36.23 17.96
CA ALA A 576 -8.80 37.54 17.74
C ALA A 576 -7.76 38.67 17.57
N ALA A 577 -6.61 38.56 18.25
CA ALA A 577 -5.46 39.46 18.10
C ALA A 577 -4.64 39.19 16.81
N GLY A 578 -4.83 38.02 16.19
CA GLY A 578 -4.21 37.63 14.93
C GLY A 578 -4.65 38.48 13.74
N SER A 579 -4.01 38.27 12.58
CA SER A 579 -4.35 38.97 11.33
C SER A 579 -5.52 38.33 10.58
N VAL A 580 -5.61 37.00 10.60
CA VAL A 580 -6.51 36.16 9.77
C VAL A 580 -8.00 36.51 9.88
N THR A 581 -8.66 36.60 8.72
CA THR A 581 -10.11 36.79 8.57
C THR A 581 -10.78 35.58 7.92
N ASP A 582 -12.11 35.54 7.95
CA ASP A 582 -12.97 34.66 7.14
C ASP A 582 -12.59 33.17 7.27
N ARG A 583 -12.77 32.63 8.49
CA ARG A 583 -12.47 31.22 8.82
C ARG A 583 -13.64 30.47 9.42
N ASN A 584 -13.71 29.19 9.07
CA ASN A 584 -14.65 28.23 9.62
C ASN A 584 -13.93 27.41 10.68
N MET A 585 -14.32 27.52 11.95
CA MET A 585 -13.71 26.77 13.06
C MET A 585 -14.77 26.00 13.86
N GLY A 586 -14.62 24.68 13.91
CA GLY A 586 -15.46 23.82 14.76
C GLY A 586 -14.88 23.72 16.18
N ALA A 587 -15.75 23.91 17.17
CA ALA A 587 -15.42 23.88 18.60
C ALA A 587 -16.54 23.22 19.43
N SER A 588 -17.17 22.16 18.87
CA SER A 588 -18.22 21.39 19.57
C SER A 588 -17.85 21.02 20.99
N ASP A 589 -18.82 21.18 21.90
CA ASP A 589 -18.76 20.96 23.34
C ASP A 589 -17.84 21.90 24.15
N LEU A 590 -17.02 22.73 23.52
CA LEU A 590 -16.20 23.71 24.23
C LEU A 590 -17.02 24.85 24.86
N LYS A 591 -16.45 25.45 25.91
CA LYS A 591 -17.07 26.50 26.73
C LYS A 591 -16.11 27.69 26.87
N TYR A 592 -16.62 28.90 26.70
CA TYR A 592 -15.84 30.15 26.85
C TYR A 592 -16.54 31.10 27.83
N CYS A 593 -15.78 31.99 28.48
CA CYS A 593 -16.34 33.11 29.23
C CYS A 593 -15.52 34.38 29.03
N ASP A 594 -14.26 34.39 29.48
CA ASP A 594 -13.43 35.60 29.51
C ASP A 594 -13.03 36.08 28.10
N ALA A 595 -13.21 35.26 27.08
CA ALA A 595 -12.99 35.61 25.69
C ALA A 595 -14.25 36.12 24.97
N GLU A 596 -15.37 36.43 25.64
CA GLU A 596 -16.58 36.93 24.99
C GLU A 596 -16.30 38.07 23.98
N THR A 597 -15.49 39.07 24.36
CA THR A 597 -15.12 40.18 23.46
C THR A 597 -14.31 39.70 22.26
N ALA A 598 -13.37 38.78 22.46
CA ALA A 598 -12.52 38.22 21.41
C ALA A 598 -13.33 37.32 20.45
N ARG A 599 -14.19 36.46 21.00
CA ARG A 599 -15.15 35.60 20.28
C ARG A 599 -16.13 36.41 19.45
N LYS A 600 -16.61 37.54 19.97
CA LYS A 600 -17.45 38.51 19.24
C LYS A 600 -16.67 39.21 18.13
N LEU A 601 -15.43 39.63 18.38
CA LEU A 601 -14.57 40.24 17.36
C LEU A 601 -14.30 39.26 16.20
N LEU A 602 -14.00 38.00 16.52
CA LEU A 602 -13.81 36.93 15.55
C LEU A 602 -15.02 36.76 14.63
N THR A 603 -16.23 36.65 15.19
CA THR A 603 -17.44 36.37 14.37
C THR A 603 -18.19 37.61 13.87
N THR A 604 -17.75 38.81 14.19
CA THR A 604 -18.29 40.04 13.58
C THR A 604 -17.78 40.13 12.13
N PRO A 605 -18.62 40.43 11.12
CA PRO A 605 -18.18 40.53 9.72
C PRO A 605 -17.01 41.50 9.52
N VAL A 606 -16.12 41.23 8.56
CA VAL A 606 -14.98 42.10 8.23
C VAL A 606 -15.43 43.51 7.85
N ALA A 607 -16.52 43.63 7.09
CA ALA A 607 -17.14 44.92 6.74
C ALA A 607 -17.66 45.74 7.94
N SER A 608 -17.79 45.12 9.11
CA SER A 608 -18.20 45.75 10.38
C SER A 608 -17.03 45.88 11.38
N GLY A 609 -15.78 45.75 10.93
CA GLY A 609 -14.59 45.87 11.76
C GLY A 609 -14.23 44.62 12.59
N GLY A 610 -14.85 43.48 12.29
CA GLY A 610 -14.49 42.19 12.89
C GLY A 610 -13.59 41.34 11.99
N LYS A 611 -13.55 40.02 12.24
CA LYS A 611 -12.76 39.07 11.44
C LYS A 611 -13.57 38.18 10.50
N GLY A 612 -14.91 38.14 10.56
CA GLY A 612 -15.75 37.34 9.66
C GLY A 612 -15.71 35.83 9.86
N TRP A 613 -15.23 35.33 11.01
CA TRP A 613 -15.16 33.89 11.28
C TRP A 613 -16.55 33.28 11.55
N SER A 614 -16.76 32.05 11.09
CA SER A 614 -17.87 31.19 11.51
C SER A 614 -17.36 30.18 12.53
N ILE A 615 -17.68 30.39 13.81
CA ILE A 615 -17.33 29.48 14.90
C ILE A 615 -18.62 28.82 15.42
N TRP A 616 -18.64 27.48 15.47
CA TRP A 616 -19.81 26.70 15.86
C TRP A 616 -19.50 25.62 16.90
N GLY A 617 -20.55 25.19 17.61
CA GLY A 617 -20.51 24.10 18.58
C GLY A 617 -20.05 24.50 19.99
N ASP A 618 -19.37 25.65 20.12
CA ASP A 618 -19.05 26.24 21.41
C ASP A 618 -20.24 27.01 22.01
N SER A 619 -20.22 27.19 23.33
CA SER A 619 -21.25 27.98 24.03
C SER A 619 -20.64 28.81 25.14
N LYS A 620 -21.10 30.06 25.30
CA LYS A 620 -20.74 30.88 26.45
C LYS A 620 -21.18 30.17 27.74
N ASN A 621 -20.25 29.91 28.64
CA ASN A 621 -20.57 29.48 29.99
C ASN A 621 -19.69 30.22 31.01
N CYS A 622 -20.28 31.24 31.62
CA CYS A 622 -19.66 31.99 32.72
C CYS A 622 -20.05 31.47 34.10
N THR A 623 -20.67 30.27 34.21
CA THR A 623 -20.62 29.55 35.47
C THR A 623 -19.20 29.03 35.64
N VAL A 624 -18.42 29.75 36.46
CA VAL A 624 -17.18 29.21 37.02
C VAL A 624 -17.57 27.89 37.70
N PRO A 625 -17.07 26.72 37.25
CA PRO A 625 -17.18 25.51 38.05
C PRO A 625 -16.51 25.86 39.37
N ALA A 626 -17.22 25.77 40.49
CA ALA A 626 -16.68 26.23 41.77
C ALA A 626 -15.40 25.45 42.08
N VAL A 627 -14.24 26.07 41.78
CA VAL A 627 -12.93 25.54 42.13
C VAL A 627 -12.81 25.78 43.63
N ILE A 628 -13.32 24.81 44.39
CA ILE A 628 -13.16 24.79 45.82
C ILE A 628 -11.67 24.62 46.07
N ALA A 629 -10.99 25.66 46.52
CA ALA A 629 -9.60 25.56 46.93
C ALA A 629 -9.57 25.43 48.45
N ILE A 630 -9.11 24.28 48.94
CA ILE A 630 -8.89 24.05 50.37
C ILE A 630 -7.47 24.50 50.73
N SER A 631 -7.37 25.56 51.53
CA SER A 631 -6.11 25.99 52.10
C SER A 631 -6.02 25.52 53.56
N PRO A 632 -5.13 24.56 53.89
CA PRO A 632 -4.79 24.27 55.27
C PRO A 632 -3.89 25.40 55.80
N GLU A 633 -4.17 25.90 57.01
CA GLU A 633 -3.38 26.96 57.67
C GLU A 633 -1.87 26.63 57.70
N ARG A 634 -1.51 25.34 57.76
CA ARG A 634 -0.15 24.82 57.84
C ARG A 634 -0.04 23.52 57.01
N PRO A 635 1.06 23.28 56.27
CA PRO A 635 1.18 22.13 55.37
C PRO A 635 1.33 20.76 56.08
N ALA A 636 1.61 20.76 57.39
CA ALA A 636 1.61 19.60 58.26
C ALA A 636 1.40 20.01 59.72
N ILE A 637 0.95 19.08 60.56
CA ILE A 637 0.74 19.28 62.00
C ILE A 637 1.33 18.13 62.85
N CYS A 638 1.46 18.40 64.14
CA CYS A 638 1.81 17.40 65.15
C CYS A 638 0.55 16.56 65.51
N PRO A 639 0.69 15.28 65.90
CA PRO A 639 -0.44 14.43 66.24
C PRO A 639 -1.40 15.08 67.25
N GLY A 640 -2.68 15.18 66.91
CA GLY A 640 -3.72 15.71 67.80
C GLY A 640 -3.70 17.23 68.00
N THR A 641 -2.82 17.98 67.34
CA THR A 641 -2.88 19.46 67.33
C THR A 641 -3.92 19.96 66.33
N SER A 642 -4.57 21.08 66.63
CA SER A 642 -5.62 21.65 65.77
C SER A 642 -5.05 22.37 64.55
N ILE A 643 -5.71 22.21 63.40
CA ILE A 643 -5.51 23.00 62.19
C ILE A 643 -6.85 23.55 61.68
N THR A 644 -6.85 24.79 61.20
CA THR A 644 -7.98 25.32 60.43
C THR A 644 -7.85 24.97 58.95
N LEU A 645 -8.90 24.37 58.39
CA LEU A 645 -9.07 24.16 56.96
C LEU A 645 -10.09 25.17 56.45
N ALA A 646 -9.68 26.04 55.52
CA ALA A 646 -10.58 27.00 54.87
C ALA A 646 -10.85 26.58 53.43
N ALA A 647 -12.13 26.56 53.03
CA ALA A 647 -12.56 26.36 51.66
C ALA A 647 -12.91 27.72 51.05
N SER A 648 -12.23 28.05 49.95
CA SER A 648 -12.50 29.24 49.14
C SER A 648 -13.10 28.84 47.79
N GLY A 649 -13.77 29.76 47.09
CA GLY A 649 -14.36 29.50 45.77
C GLY A 649 -15.76 28.88 45.75
N CYS A 650 -16.35 28.56 46.91
CA CYS A 650 -17.75 28.13 47.02
C CYS A 650 -18.67 29.33 47.28
N ALA A 651 -19.68 29.52 46.42
CA ALA A 651 -20.72 30.55 46.59
C ALA A 651 -21.92 30.08 47.44
N GLY A 652 -21.99 28.78 47.75
CA GLY A 652 -23.01 28.16 48.58
C GLY A 652 -22.50 27.70 49.95
N THR A 653 -23.23 26.80 50.58
CA THR A 653 -22.81 26.17 51.84
C THR A 653 -21.78 25.09 51.57
N VAL A 654 -20.60 25.18 52.20
CA VAL A 654 -19.60 24.10 52.19
C VAL A 654 -19.96 23.06 53.24
N THR A 655 -20.01 21.80 52.83
CA THR A 655 -20.14 20.62 53.70
C THR A 655 -18.84 19.83 53.68
N TRP A 656 -18.26 19.56 54.84
CA TRP A 656 -16.99 18.86 55.01
C TRP A 656 -17.19 17.41 55.46
N LEU A 657 -16.43 16.51 54.85
CA LEU A 657 -16.38 15.08 55.13
C LEU A 657 -14.96 14.64 55.50
N GLY A 658 -14.80 13.57 56.28
CA GLY A 658 -13.49 13.04 56.72
C GLY A 658 -13.22 13.17 58.23
N GLY A 659 -14.08 13.87 58.98
CA GLY A 659 -14.12 13.86 60.44
C GLY A 659 -15.11 12.84 61.02
N ALA A 660 -15.22 12.77 62.35
CA ALA A 660 -16.16 11.88 63.05
C ALA A 660 -17.64 12.18 62.79
N SER A 661 -17.96 13.37 62.27
CA SER A 661 -19.29 13.78 61.82
C SER A 661 -19.15 14.81 60.69
N PRO A 662 -20.11 14.92 59.75
CA PRO A 662 -20.13 16.00 58.77
C PRO A 662 -20.22 17.37 59.47
N GLN A 663 -19.47 18.35 58.97
CA GLN A 663 -19.50 19.74 59.46
C GLN A 663 -19.81 20.71 58.32
N THR A 664 -20.42 21.86 58.62
CA THR A 664 -20.79 22.87 57.62
C THR A 664 -20.21 24.24 57.95
N GLY A 665 -19.80 25.00 56.93
CA GLY A 665 -19.21 26.33 57.07
C GLY A 665 -17.99 26.55 56.18
N ALA A 666 -17.65 27.82 55.93
CA ALA A 666 -16.52 28.19 55.05
C ALA A 666 -15.15 27.71 55.54
N SER A 667 -15.02 27.41 56.84
CA SER A 667 -13.85 26.79 57.44
C SER A 667 -14.24 25.85 58.57
N ILE A 668 -13.44 24.82 58.79
CA ILE A 668 -13.53 23.91 59.94
C ILE A 668 -12.20 23.84 60.69
N THR A 669 -12.24 23.46 61.96
CA THR A 669 -11.04 23.18 62.75
C THR A 669 -11.01 21.71 63.12
N VAL A 670 -9.91 21.03 62.80
CA VAL A 670 -9.75 19.57 62.97
C VAL A 670 -8.43 19.26 63.67
N SER A 671 -8.40 18.19 64.46
CA SER A 671 -7.22 17.77 65.25
C SER A 671 -6.88 16.29 65.04
N PRO A 672 -6.55 15.84 63.81
CA PRO A 672 -6.32 14.42 63.55
C PRO A 672 -5.03 13.91 64.20
N ALA A 673 -5.06 12.67 64.70
CA ALA A 673 -3.90 11.98 65.28
C ALA A 673 -3.06 11.21 64.24
N LEU A 674 -3.60 11.00 63.04
CA LEU A 674 -2.96 10.35 61.89
C LEU A 674 -3.18 11.20 60.64
N THR A 675 -2.44 10.93 59.56
CA THR A 675 -2.65 11.63 58.29
C THR A 675 -4.04 11.31 57.74
N THR A 676 -4.90 12.32 57.61
CA THR A 676 -6.32 12.17 57.25
C THR A 676 -6.68 13.08 56.08
N SER A 677 -7.48 12.55 55.14
CA SER A 677 -8.04 13.33 54.04
C SER A 677 -9.41 13.89 54.37
N TYR A 678 -9.63 15.16 54.05
CA TYR A 678 -10.88 15.89 54.23
C TYR A 678 -11.38 16.38 52.89
N SER A 679 -12.68 16.16 52.62
CA SER A 679 -13.34 16.56 51.37
C SER A 679 -14.30 17.71 51.65
N ALA A 680 -14.21 18.80 50.89
CA ALA A 680 -15.13 19.93 50.94
C ALA A 680 -16.06 19.88 49.73
N ASN A 681 -17.37 19.79 49.98
CA ASN A 681 -18.42 19.73 48.96
C ASN A 681 -19.24 21.02 49.00
N CYS A 682 -19.36 21.73 47.88
CA CYS A 682 -20.12 22.96 47.80
C CYS A 682 -21.57 22.70 47.38
N SER A 683 -22.55 23.35 48.03
CA SER A 683 -23.97 23.19 47.70
C SER A 683 -24.36 23.70 46.30
N THR A 684 -23.49 24.47 45.64
CA THR A 684 -23.66 24.91 44.23
C THR A 684 -22.89 24.02 43.23
N GLY A 685 -22.39 22.86 43.67
CA GLY A 685 -21.57 21.94 42.88
C GLY A 685 -20.07 22.13 43.10
N GLY A 686 -19.30 21.06 42.87
CA GLY A 686 -17.86 21.00 43.12
C GLY A 686 -17.49 20.25 44.41
N THR A 687 -16.37 19.54 44.35
CA THR A 687 -15.74 18.81 45.46
C THR A 687 -14.23 18.94 45.33
N GLU A 688 -13.53 19.25 46.42
CA GLU A 688 -12.06 19.20 46.51
C GLU A 688 -11.64 18.40 47.75
N THR A 689 -10.44 17.80 47.73
CA THR A 689 -9.91 17.02 48.85
C THR A 689 -8.53 17.50 49.27
N VAL A 690 -8.34 17.76 50.58
CA VAL A 690 -7.01 18.04 51.17
C VAL A 690 -6.58 16.87 52.05
N THR A 691 -5.29 16.53 52.02
CA THR A 691 -4.70 15.58 52.98
C THR A 691 -3.95 16.34 54.06
N VAL A 692 -4.48 16.35 55.29
CA VAL A 692 -3.78 16.89 56.46
C VAL A 692 -2.70 15.90 56.88
N LYS A 693 -1.44 16.24 56.60
CA LYS A 693 -0.29 15.41 56.94
C LYS A 693 0.06 15.57 58.43
N VAL A 694 0.01 14.46 59.15
CA VAL A 694 0.52 14.37 60.52
C VAL A 694 1.95 13.83 60.47
N ALA A 695 2.90 14.63 60.92
CA ALA A 695 4.32 14.26 60.89
C ALA A 695 4.67 13.36 62.09
N THR A 696 5.13 12.12 61.82
CA THR A 696 5.40 11.12 62.86
C THR A 696 6.84 10.61 62.93
N ASN A 697 7.69 10.82 61.91
CA ASN A 697 9.17 11.00 61.96
C ASN A 697 9.83 11.02 60.54
N THR A 698 11.15 11.21 60.49
CA THR A 698 12.04 11.65 59.37
C THR A 698 12.06 10.79 58.08
N LEU A 699 12.39 11.41 56.92
CA LEU A 699 12.56 10.79 55.58
C LEU A 699 13.87 11.23 54.89
N ALA A 700 14.47 10.43 53.98
CA ALA A 700 15.72 10.78 53.27
C ALA A 700 15.90 10.10 51.87
N VAL A 701 16.26 10.89 50.83
CA VAL A 701 16.79 10.53 49.47
C VAL A 701 17.48 11.79 48.87
N GLY A 702 18.55 11.80 48.07
CA GLY A 702 19.46 10.71 47.65
C GLY A 702 20.58 11.04 46.63
N TYR A 703 20.40 12.00 45.70
CA TYR A 703 21.41 12.40 44.67
C TYR A 703 21.47 13.94 44.46
N ASN A 704 22.55 14.45 43.85
CA ASN A 704 22.81 15.89 43.63
C ASN A 704 22.45 16.35 42.19
N VAL A 705 21.98 17.60 42.03
CA VAL A 705 21.72 18.24 40.72
C VAL A 705 22.13 19.74 40.74
N VAL A 706 22.58 20.25 39.59
CA VAL A 706 23.08 21.63 39.37
C VAL A 706 21.97 22.57 38.87
N THR A 707 22.07 23.87 39.17
CA THR A 707 20.98 24.86 39.04
C THR A 707 20.94 25.60 37.71
N GLU A 708 19.73 25.90 37.22
CA GLU A 708 19.26 27.29 37.07
C GLU A 708 17.72 27.34 36.90
N LYS A 709 17.06 28.28 37.62
CA LYS A 709 15.61 28.57 37.59
C LYS A 709 14.62 27.43 37.93
N GLU A 710 14.45 27.14 39.23
CA GLU A 710 13.14 27.18 39.94
C GLU A 710 13.28 26.89 41.45
N ARG A 711 12.22 27.12 42.25
CA ARG A 711 12.25 27.12 43.73
C ARG A 711 11.45 25.96 44.36
N PHE A 712 12.04 24.82 44.74
CA PHE A 712 11.33 23.83 45.58
C PHE A 712 12.21 23.04 46.58
N LYS A 713 11.74 23.00 47.84
CA LYS A 713 11.90 21.99 48.93
C LYS A 713 13.27 21.37 49.31
N ALA A 714 13.65 21.50 50.59
CA ALA A 714 14.73 20.77 51.28
C ALA A 714 14.16 19.62 52.15
N SER A 715 14.90 18.61 52.66
CA SER A 715 16.23 18.56 53.33
C SER A 715 16.75 17.07 53.32
N THR A 716 17.88 16.63 53.88
CA THR A 716 18.74 17.10 55.00
C THR A 716 20.23 16.81 54.77
N THR A 717 21.08 17.80 55.10
CA THR A 717 22.54 17.71 55.30
C THR A 717 23.44 17.43 54.09
N LEU A 718 24.19 18.47 53.67
CA LEU A 718 25.47 18.33 52.95
C LEU A 718 26.59 18.86 53.86
N THR A 719 27.53 18.01 54.26
CA THR A 719 28.75 18.41 54.97
C THR A 719 29.87 18.68 53.98
N SER A 720 30.36 19.92 53.93
CA SER A 720 31.64 20.26 53.30
C SER A 720 32.67 20.59 54.38
N ASN A 721 33.86 20.01 54.23
CA ASN A 721 34.97 20.09 55.18
C ASN A 721 35.89 21.29 54.90
N LYS A 722 35.37 22.52 54.97
CA LYS A 722 36.16 23.74 55.25
C LYS A 722 35.29 24.93 55.70
N LYS A 723 35.91 25.81 56.48
CA LYS A 723 35.27 26.86 57.29
C LYS A 723 35.84 28.22 56.92
N VAL A 724 35.00 29.23 56.69
CA VAL A 724 35.26 30.59 57.18
C VAL A 724 33.92 31.20 57.61
N GLY A 725 33.80 31.46 58.91
CA GLY A 725 32.92 32.51 59.43
C GLY A 725 33.80 33.39 60.29
N ASN A 726 33.82 34.70 60.01
CA ASN A 726 34.36 35.69 60.94
C ASN A 726 33.20 36.57 61.42
N VAL A 727 33.19 36.87 62.72
CA VAL A 727 31.96 37.10 63.50
C VAL A 727 31.57 38.57 63.61
N SER A 728 31.53 39.29 62.49
CA SER A 728 31.32 40.75 62.49
C SER A 728 30.68 41.30 61.20
N PHE A 729 29.49 40.82 60.85
CA PHE A 729 28.60 41.52 59.91
C PHE A 729 27.27 41.89 60.59
N THR A 730 27.00 43.19 60.61
CA THR A 730 25.72 43.79 61.02
C THR A 730 25.11 44.47 59.78
N PRO A 731 23.82 44.25 59.46
CA PRO A 731 22.85 43.40 60.15
C PRO A 731 23.07 41.90 59.88
N ASN A 732 22.54 41.06 60.79
CA ASN A 732 22.45 39.62 60.57
C ASN A 732 21.65 39.29 59.30
N ALA A 733 21.92 38.14 58.68
CA ALA A 733 21.12 37.63 57.57
C ALA A 733 19.64 37.55 57.96
N ASN A 734 18.79 38.28 57.24
CA ASN A 734 17.37 38.36 57.52
C ASN A 734 16.67 37.29 56.68
N VAL A 735 16.17 36.24 57.33
CA VAL A 735 15.71 35.00 56.68
C VAL A 735 14.29 34.68 57.10
N VAL A 736 13.43 34.38 56.13
CA VAL A 736 12.07 33.88 56.39
C VAL A 736 12.01 32.38 56.10
N TYR A 737 11.45 31.64 57.05
CA TYR A 737 11.25 30.19 56.97
C TYR A 737 9.77 29.87 56.84
N GLU A 738 9.42 29.05 55.83
CA GLU A 738 8.13 28.37 55.78
C GLU A 738 8.31 26.89 56.09
N ALA A 739 7.57 26.41 57.10
CA ALA A 739 7.66 25.04 57.59
C ALA A 739 7.39 24.01 56.49
N GLY A 740 8.47 23.38 56.00
CA GLY A 740 8.40 22.35 54.98
C GLY A 740 8.38 22.82 53.52
N ASN A 741 8.50 24.11 53.21
CA ASN A 741 8.46 24.63 51.83
C ASN A 741 9.81 25.18 51.33
N SER A 742 10.34 26.23 51.95
CA SER A 742 11.56 26.89 51.50
C SER A 742 12.24 27.73 52.60
N ILE A 743 13.48 28.16 52.33
CA ILE A 743 14.20 29.19 53.09
C ILE A 743 14.45 30.35 52.12
N THR A 744 13.98 31.56 52.46
CA THR A 744 14.16 32.75 51.61
C THR A 744 15.05 33.77 52.32
N LEU A 745 16.16 34.14 51.67
CA LEU A 745 17.04 35.24 52.08
C LEU A 745 16.45 36.57 51.60
N LEU A 746 16.29 37.54 52.51
CA LEU A 746 15.76 38.86 52.18
C LEU A 746 16.86 39.83 51.66
N PRO A 747 16.51 40.90 50.94
CA PRO A 747 17.47 41.91 50.46
C PRO A 747 18.29 42.54 51.59
N GLY A 748 19.56 42.86 51.29
CA GLY A 748 20.55 43.35 52.26
C GLY A 748 21.62 42.32 52.66
N PHE A 749 21.45 41.06 52.25
CA PHE A 749 22.43 39.99 52.43
C PHE A 749 23.49 39.99 51.30
N SER A 750 24.77 39.89 51.67
CA SER A 750 25.89 39.70 50.74
C SER A 750 26.71 38.48 51.17
N ALA A 751 26.99 37.58 50.21
CA ALA A 751 27.81 36.39 50.42
C ALA A 751 28.61 36.08 49.16
N GLU A 752 29.79 35.50 49.32
CA GLU A 752 30.61 35.10 48.18
C GLU A 752 29.97 33.97 47.38
N LYS A 753 30.19 33.98 46.07
CA LYS A 753 29.73 32.95 45.14
C LYS A 753 30.27 31.58 45.61
N ALA A 754 29.36 30.64 45.87
CA ALA A 754 29.60 29.31 46.48
C ALA A 754 29.74 29.24 48.03
N SER A 755 29.28 30.25 48.78
CA SER A 755 29.10 30.15 50.24
C SER A 755 28.11 29.03 50.62
N THR A 756 28.40 28.27 51.69
CA THR A 756 27.57 27.15 52.19
C THR A 756 26.96 27.50 53.56
N PHE A 757 25.70 27.08 53.80
CA PHE A 757 24.96 27.38 55.04
C PHE A 757 24.48 26.09 55.72
N LEU A 758 24.43 26.11 57.06
CA LEU A 758 23.80 25.06 57.87
C LEU A 758 22.40 25.51 58.29
N ALA A 759 21.39 24.67 58.09
CA ALA A 759 20.04 24.87 58.59
C ALA A 759 19.60 23.61 59.36
N GLU A 760 19.21 23.80 60.63
CA GLU A 760 18.68 22.74 61.49
C GLU A 760 17.16 22.91 61.59
N ILE A 761 16.40 21.83 61.37
CA ILE A 761 14.93 21.80 61.52
C ILE A 761 14.60 20.76 62.57
N LYS A 762 14.01 21.19 63.69
CA LYS A 762 13.50 20.29 64.75
C LYS A 762 12.04 19.96 64.46
N GLY A 763 11.69 18.68 64.65
CA GLY A 763 10.33 18.17 64.49
C GLY A 763 9.38 18.61 65.61
N CYS A 764 8.17 18.05 65.58
CA CYS A 764 7.14 18.20 66.62
C CYS A 764 7.51 17.46 67.92
N GLN A 765 8.56 17.92 68.61
CA GLN A 765 9.29 17.25 69.71
C GLN A 765 9.74 15.82 69.38
#